data_AF-A0A8H8TRT8-F1
#
_entry.id   AF-A0A8H8TRT8-F1
#
_cell.length_a   1.000
_cell.length_b   1.000
_cell.length_c   1.000
_cell.angle_alpha   90.00
_cell.angle_beta   90.00
_cell.angle_gamma   90.00
#
_symmetry.space_group_name_H-M   'P 1'
#
loop_
_entity.id
_entity.type
_entity.pdbx_description
1 polymer ?
#
loop_
_entity_poly.entity_id
_entity_poly.type
_entity_poly.pdbx_seq_one_letter_code
_entity_poly.pdbx_strand_id
1 'polypeptide(L)'
;MAYPGQGGHHYQQSHGGGGGGGGGGGGGGGFPAPPQGYGQPGYGYGAPPPPQQMYQTGGGYVPPSHPPPGGAQGQMGYGYNQPSGPIGPPEYASNHVNFRPHGGMMGNVRYEYSSMQGKRKALLIGINYFGQKGELRGCINDVHNVKNFLRQRGYKDDDMVVLTDDQRDPRSIPTRQNMTAAMHWLVRGASAGDALFFHYSGHGGQAKSSQGDEADGYNETVIPLDYQQAGQMEDDELHAILVRPLPVACRLTAIFDSCHSGTVLDLPYVYTTSGNIKETSVMAGVGKGLMGAAMNYARGDVMGMAKGLLSTLTTAKNTNGAEDMTKKTRSSGADVVMLSGCKDSQTSADATEAGRATGACSFAFLTVMNQYQQLTYKQMLNATRHVNSITSSPKPELVVDNVVASEPPPPSSPSSTYSLTSCSLVLQGQAASLRLESESLASRMLESIFEPIADAAGAPIDYIKLFSCLLLAFPLAAVFPYLPSPAAKHLYSIGVSFILLVPLLNLCSGFLQLVGSALLTYYICIFKVGGKNMPWLVFALQMAHLTYNHAVRKFGGIPLSTIEITAMQMVAVMNLSTFAWDCYDGQIRTQEQCDDAQKKSRITEMPSVLEFLGYAFYFPGVLIGPSTRFVDYRAWSTGQLFASPKGKEKAIATSGPGLDCYPRGRIFASLRQLTAGLVFMAIYSVFAPAYSYEKLIGLHGGLSHLAWYQKLIWMQIAGFMARTKYYGIWSLTDGACILSGLGYNGIDRKTGQTKWNRCRNIDIPKIEFANNWKELLDHWNMNTNVWLRNNVYKRIARPGKKPGLKSTMTTFFTSAFWHGLEPGYYLSFILAAFMQSAAKMLRRHLRPIFFAQPNVANPTFSNVSTYSPEQLLYCTASVIVSQLTLNYAVAPFMLLELKASIAAWKAVYFYGHVLTFLAIMALQNGLGNALDRKSGNLTSKKRAEEGERAFASGFTTDADSDAEALLSNRTRNGGGGRGKKDALDEEAKEVTALAPEPIS
;
A
#
# COMPACT_ATOMS: atom_id res chain seq x y z
N MET A 1 3.69 -1.11 63.43
CA MET A 1 3.78 0.30 63.88
C MET A 1 2.78 1.13 63.07
N ALA A 2 2.40 2.32 63.55
CA ALA A 2 1.12 2.96 63.21
C ALA A 2 1.17 4.01 62.07
N TYR A 3 0.15 3.98 61.20
CA TYR A 3 -0.92 4.99 60.96
C TYR A 3 -0.68 6.54 61.10
N PRO A 4 -1.57 7.42 60.57
CA PRO A 4 -1.13 8.55 59.72
C PRO A 4 -1.82 9.93 60.01
N GLY A 5 -1.66 10.90 59.09
CA GLY A 5 -2.53 12.06 58.85
C GLY A 5 -2.21 12.70 57.48
N GLN A 6 -3.09 13.26 56.62
CA GLN A 6 -4.50 13.74 56.62
C GLN A 6 -4.70 15.26 56.84
N GLY A 7 -5.42 15.92 55.89
CA GLY A 7 -5.83 17.35 55.93
C GLY A 7 -4.82 18.36 55.35
N GLY A 8 -5.19 19.57 54.89
CA GLY A 8 -6.54 20.11 54.61
C GLY A 8 -6.61 21.66 54.44
N HIS A 9 -7.11 22.14 53.28
CA HIS A 9 -7.79 23.43 52.98
C HIS A 9 -7.39 24.84 53.55
N HIS A 10 -7.21 25.77 52.59
CA HIS A 10 -7.71 27.18 52.52
C HIS A 10 -7.11 28.40 53.30
N TYR A 11 -7.10 29.54 52.57
CA TYR A 11 -6.96 30.97 52.99
C TYR A 11 -5.58 31.40 53.56
N GLN A 12 -5.14 32.68 53.57
CA GLN A 12 -5.79 33.97 53.25
C GLN A 12 -4.81 35.06 52.72
N GLN A 13 -5.33 36.00 51.89
CA GLN A 13 -5.12 37.47 51.86
C GLN A 13 -3.81 38.18 51.40
N SER A 14 -3.97 39.16 50.48
CA SER A 14 -3.57 40.58 50.64
C SER A 14 -4.17 41.49 49.53
N HIS A 15 -4.24 42.80 49.78
CA HIS A 15 -4.89 43.90 49.03
C HIS A 15 -4.45 44.08 47.55
N GLY A 16 -5.16 44.78 46.65
CA GLY A 16 -6.46 45.51 46.63
C GLY A 16 -6.75 45.95 45.16
N GLY A 17 -7.97 46.07 44.63
CA GLY A 17 -9.05 47.04 44.97
C GLY A 17 -8.82 48.39 44.24
N GLY A 18 -9.69 48.98 43.41
CA GLY A 18 -11.02 48.68 42.83
C GLY A 18 -11.38 49.82 41.82
N GLY A 19 -12.52 49.89 41.11
CA GLY A 19 -13.69 49.02 40.97
C GLY A 19 -14.64 49.50 39.84
N GLY A 20 -15.80 48.85 39.71
CA GLY A 20 -16.84 48.95 38.67
C GLY A 20 -17.40 50.35 38.36
N GLY A 21 -18.17 50.59 37.30
CA GLY A 21 -19.23 49.80 36.61
C GLY A 21 -20.27 50.83 36.07
N GLY A 22 -21.35 50.52 35.34
CA GLY A 22 -21.83 49.30 34.72
C GLY A 22 -23.22 49.54 34.06
N GLY A 23 -23.56 48.79 32.99
CA GLY A 23 -24.84 48.90 32.25
C GLY A 23 -24.92 50.06 31.23
N GLY A 24 -25.77 50.04 30.20
CA GLY A 24 -26.60 48.92 29.69
C GLY A 24 -27.69 49.39 28.68
N GLY A 25 -28.11 48.52 27.76
CA GLY A 25 -29.39 48.65 27.02
C GLY A 25 -29.38 49.10 25.55
N GLY A 26 -29.66 48.16 24.64
CA GLY A 26 -30.85 48.23 23.75
C GLY A 26 -30.87 49.05 22.44
N GLY A 27 -30.72 48.34 21.31
CA GLY A 27 -31.73 48.36 20.23
C GLY A 27 -31.58 49.29 19.01
N GLY A 28 -32.17 48.86 17.88
CA GLY A 28 -32.43 49.69 16.68
C GLY A 28 -31.57 49.37 15.44
N GLY A 29 -32.15 49.53 14.24
CA GLY A 29 -31.44 49.43 12.95
C GLY A 29 -32.34 49.79 11.75
N GLY A 30 -31.75 50.16 10.59
CA GLY A 30 -32.48 50.48 9.35
C GLY A 30 -31.64 51.18 8.26
N PHE A 31 -32.05 50.98 6.99
CA PHE A 31 -31.61 51.69 5.75
C PHE A 31 -32.59 52.88 5.45
N PRO A 32 -32.53 53.71 4.36
CA PRO A 32 -31.76 53.66 3.08
C PRO A 32 -31.14 55.02 2.58
N ALA A 33 -30.94 55.20 1.25
CA ALA A 33 -30.38 56.39 0.51
C ALA A 33 -31.44 56.98 -0.49
N PRO A 34 -31.16 57.70 -1.64
CA PRO A 34 -30.07 58.59 -2.15
C PRO A 34 -30.61 60.02 -2.56
N PRO A 35 -29.97 60.90 -3.43
CA PRO A 35 -30.07 60.85 -4.92
C PRO A 35 -28.96 61.54 -5.81
N GLN A 36 -29.24 61.66 -7.13
CA GLN A 36 -28.53 62.09 -8.39
C GLN A 36 -27.87 63.52 -8.47
N GLY A 37 -27.13 63.98 -9.53
CA GLY A 37 -26.57 63.39 -10.79
C GLY A 37 -26.11 64.40 -11.91
N TYR A 38 -25.47 63.91 -13.00
CA TYR A 38 -25.18 64.49 -14.37
C TYR A 38 -24.18 65.66 -14.66
N GLY A 39 -23.37 65.55 -15.75
CA GLY A 39 -22.69 66.67 -16.49
C GLY A 39 -21.37 66.37 -17.27
N GLN A 40 -21.23 66.80 -18.55
CA GLN A 40 -20.08 66.74 -19.53
C GLN A 40 -20.43 67.61 -20.79
N PRO A 41 -19.58 67.95 -21.81
CA PRO A 41 -18.10 67.88 -22.03
C PRO A 41 -17.45 69.21 -22.55
N GLY A 42 -16.14 69.25 -22.94
CA GLY A 42 -15.55 70.38 -23.71
C GLY A 42 -14.01 70.36 -23.98
N TYR A 43 -13.54 70.90 -25.13
CA TYR A 43 -12.16 70.85 -25.67
C TYR A 43 -11.38 72.21 -25.61
N GLY A 44 -10.03 72.21 -25.72
CA GLY A 44 -9.30 73.24 -26.53
C GLY A 44 -7.90 73.78 -26.11
N TYR A 45 -6.84 73.38 -26.84
CA TYR A 45 -5.58 74.09 -27.27
C TYR A 45 -4.92 75.27 -26.50
N GLY A 46 -3.56 75.28 -26.45
CA GLY A 46 -2.71 76.51 -26.32
C GLY A 46 -1.27 76.33 -25.77
N ALA A 47 -0.23 76.96 -26.38
CA ALA A 47 1.21 76.95 -26.00
C ALA A 47 1.98 78.13 -26.68
N PRO A 48 3.32 78.38 -26.54
CA PRO A 48 4.38 77.79 -25.68
C PRO A 48 4.95 78.79 -24.61
N PRO A 49 6.12 79.52 -24.64
CA PRO A 49 7.18 79.75 -25.66
C PRO A 49 8.65 79.24 -25.30
N PRO A 50 9.75 80.01 -24.99
CA PRO A 50 11.08 79.68 -25.58
C PRO A 50 12.36 79.68 -24.63
N PRO A 51 13.63 79.48 -25.14
CA PRO A 51 14.75 78.84 -24.38
C PRO A 51 16.18 79.48 -24.48
N GLN A 52 17.22 78.82 -23.89
CA GLN A 52 18.71 78.82 -24.15
C GLN A 52 19.37 77.64 -23.33
N GLN A 53 20.57 77.02 -23.52
CA GLN A 53 21.92 77.25 -24.13
C GLN A 53 23.01 77.79 -23.13
N MET A 54 24.32 77.42 -23.12
CA MET A 54 25.18 76.49 -23.91
C MET A 54 26.58 76.20 -23.22
N TYR A 55 27.30 75.10 -23.63
CA TYR A 55 28.80 74.90 -23.65
C TYR A 55 29.59 74.73 -22.30
N GLN A 56 30.82 74.17 -22.14
CA GLN A 56 31.80 73.38 -22.99
C GLN A 56 32.89 72.62 -22.14
N THR A 57 33.59 71.61 -22.72
CA THR A 57 34.94 71.01 -22.37
C THR A 57 35.22 70.37 -20.97
N GLY A 58 36.11 69.37 -20.76
CA GLY A 58 36.84 68.47 -21.69
C GLY A 58 37.99 67.61 -21.04
N GLY A 59 38.02 66.28 -21.27
CA GLY A 59 39.14 65.33 -21.00
C GLY A 59 39.37 64.83 -19.55
N GLY A 60 39.76 63.57 -19.26
CA GLY A 60 39.82 62.34 -20.08
C GLY A 60 40.49 61.13 -19.38
N TYR A 61 39.92 59.92 -19.55
CA TYR A 61 40.51 58.56 -19.29
C TYR A 61 40.70 58.14 -17.80
N VAL A 62 40.46 56.89 -17.31
CA VAL A 62 39.75 55.66 -17.82
C VAL A 62 38.93 54.95 -16.64
N PRO A 63 38.76 53.60 -16.40
CA PRO A 63 37.76 53.05 -15.43
C PRO A 63 38.42 52.18 -14.29
N PRO A 64 37.78 51.20 -13.56
CA PRO A 64 36.36 50.78 -13.50
C PRO A 64 35.74 50.56 -12.08
N SER A 65 34.48 50.10 -12.08
CA SER A 65 33.75 49.29 -11.05
C SER A 65 32.64 49.94 -10.16
N HIS A 66 31.38 49.69 -10.57
CA HIS A 66 30.13 49.62 -9.78
C HIS A 66 29.61 50.92 -9.06
N PRO A 67 28.47 50.92 -8.31
CA PRO A 67 27.16 51.38 -8.81
C PRO A 67 26.44 52.37 -7.82
N PRO A 68 25.10 52.63 -7.84
CA PRO A 68 24.04 52.55 -8.88
C PRO A 68 23.53 53.99 -9.26
N PRO A 69 22.32 54.52 -8.91
CA PRO A 69 20.93 54.10 -9.22
C PRO A 69 20.02 55.15 -9.91
N GLY A 70 19.08 54.69 -10.76
CA GLY A 70 17.79 55.36 -11.08
C GLY A 70 17.79 56.49 -12.14
N GLY A 71 16.72 56.72 -12.91
CA GLY A 71 15.51 55.88 -13.11
C GLY A 71 14.33 56.61 -13.78
N ALA A 72 13.87 56.13 -14.95
CA ALA A 72 12.59 56.48 -15.61
C ALA A 72 12.19 55.31 -16.55
N GLN A 73 11.02 54.69 -16.38
CA GLN A 73 9.79 54.92 -17.19
C GLN A 73 9.98 54.76 -18.72
N GLY A 74 9.27 53.86 -19.41
CA GLY A 74 8.37 52.82 -18.90
C GLY A 74 7.64 52.05 -20.02
N GLN A 75 7.72 50.72 -20.00
CA GLN A 75 6.98 49.83 -20.89
C GLN A 75 6.57 48.59 -20.07
N MET A 76 5.29 48.19 -20.11
CA MET A 76 4.80 47.08 -19.29
C MET A 76 5.25 45.72 -19.86
N GLY A 77 6.45 45.29 -19.49
CA GLY A 77 6.95 43.95 -19.80
C GLY A 77 6.23 42.87 -18.99
N TYR A 78 5.64 41.89 -19.66
CA TYR A 78 5.10 40.67 -19.04
C TYR A 78 6.26 39.72 -18.68
N GLY A 79 7.00 40.07 -17.63
CA GLY A 79 8.10 39.27 -17.08
C GLY A 79 7.63 38.23 -16.06
N TYR A 80 8.07 36.99 -16.21
CA TYR A 80 7.96 35.97 -15.16
C TYR A 80 8.92 36.26 -14.01
N ASN A 81 8.44 36.22 -12.76
CA ASN A 81 9.32 36.04 -11.61
C ASN A 81 9.77 34.57 -11.55
N GLN A 82 11.01 34.29 -11.96
CA GLN A 82 11.59 32.96 -11.83
C GLN A 82 11.91 32.61 -10.37
N PRO A 83 11.84 31.33 -9.96
CA PRO A 83 12.32 30.89 -8.66
C PRO A 83 13.80 31.25 -8.45
N SER A 84 14.12 31.85 -7.30
CA SER A 84 15.44 32.40 -7.00
C SER A 84 16.44 31.32 -6.55
N GLY A 85 16.81 30.39 -7.43
CA GLY A 85 17.79 29.34 -7.15
C GLY A 85 18.05 28.37 -8.31
N PRO A 86 19.06 27.49 -8.18
CA PRO A 86 19.27 26.39 -9.13
C PRO A 86 18.14 25.36 -9.01
N ILE A 87 17.53 25.00 -10.15
CA ILE A 87 16.44 24.02 -10.20
C ILE A 87 17.03 22.64 -10.53
N GLY A 88 17.06 21.74 -9.54
CA GLY A 88 17.65 20.40 -9.67
C GLY A 88 19.12 20.30 -9.26
N PRO A 89 19.76 19.13 -9.45
CA PRO A 89 21.15 18.90 -9.03
C PRO A 89 22.16 19.81 -9.74
N PRO A 90 23.24 20.25 -9.07
CA PRO A 90 24.29 21.07 -9.70
C PRO A 90 24.92 20.42 -10.94
N GLU A 91 24.94 19.08 -11.01
CA GLU A 91 25.45 18.33 -12.16
C GLU A 91 24.73 18.66 -13.49
N TYR A 92 23.52 19.23 -13.46
CA TYR A 92 22.79 19.61 -14.68
C TYR A 92 23.41 20.84 -15.37
N ALA A 93 24.23 21.62 -14.68
CA ALA A 93 24.94 22.77 -15.24
C ALA A 93 26.27 22.41 -15.93
N SER A 94 26.82 21.21 -15.68
CA SER A 94 28.18 20.81 -16.11
C SER A 94 28.22 19.74 -17.21
N ASN A 95 27.07 19.23 -17.66
CA ASN A 95 26.99 18.10 -18.58
C ASN A 95 26.77 18.52 -20.05
N HIS A 96 27.82 18.47 -20.87
CA HIS A 96 27.69 18.55 -22.32
C HIS A 96 27.22 17.22 -22.91
N VAL A 97 25.94 17.14 -23.26
CA VAL A 97 25.30 15.92 -23.79
C VAL A 97 25.62 15.74 -25.28
N ASN A 98 26.80 15.21 -25.59
CA ASN A 98 27.21 14.81 -26.94
C ASN A 98 26.59 13.45 -27.36
N PHE A 99 25.25 13.39 -27.44
CA PHE A 99 24.54 12.20 -27.91
C PHE A 99 23.86 12.46 -29.26
N ARG A 100 24.11 11.59 -30.24
CA ARG A 100 23.33 11.51 -31.49
C ARG A 100 22.47 10.24 -31.43
N PRO A 101 21.15 10.34 -31.21
CA PRO A 101 20.29 9.16 -31.23
C PRO A 101 20.25 8.61 -32.66
N HIS A 102 20.36 7.28 -32.79
CA HIS A 102 20.31 6.58 -34.08
C HIS A 102 18.93 5.92 -34.24
N GLY A 103 18.45 5.84 -35.48
CA GLY A 103 17.20 5.13 -35.80
C GLY A 103 17.32 3.61 -35.65
N GLY A 104 16.17 2.92 -35.68
CA GLY A 104 16.08 1.48 -35.46
C GLY A 104 14.88 0.84 -36.15
N MET A 105 14.57 -0.40 -35.74
CA MET A 105 13.35 -1.10 -36.13
C MET A 105 12.46 -1.34 -34.90
N MET A 106 11.17 -1.15 -35.09
CA MET A 106 10.10 -1.47 -34.14
C MET A 106 9.11 -2.41 -34.84
N GLY A 107 9.20 -3.71 -34.54
CA GLY A 107 8.55 -4.73 -35.35
C GLY A 107 9.04 -4.66 -36.81
N ASN A 108 8.11 -4.46 -37.75
CA ASN A 108 8.42 -4.26 -39.17
C ASN A 108 8.57 -2.77 -39.58
N VAL A 109 8.40 -1.82 -38.67
CA VAL A 109 8.49 -0.37 -38.95
C VAL A 109 9.91 0.10 -38.70
N ARG A 110 10.52 0.81 -39.67
CA ARG A 110 11.77 1.56 -39.45
C ARG A 110 11.40 2.94 -38.88
N TYR A 111 11.97 3.27 -37.72
CA TYR A 111 11.89 4.61 -37.14
C TYR A 111 13.25 5.29 -37.17
N GLU A 112 13.24 6.63 -37.20
CA GLU A 112 14.47 7.42 -37.20
C GLU A 112 14.21 8.77 -36.53
N TYR A 113 15.19 9.27 -35.76
CA TYR A 113 15.06 10.54 -35.05
C TYR A 113 15.23 11.72 -36.00
N SER A 114 14.42 12.77 -35.81
CA SER A 114 14.51 14.00 -36.59
C SER A 114 15.81 14.74 -36.30
N SER A 115 16.47 15.20 -37.37
CA SER A 115 17.57 16.16 -37.27
C SER A 115 17.12 17.53 -36.74
N MET A 116 15.81 17.83 -36.79
CA MET A 116 15.17 19.11 -36.46
C MET A 116 15.75 20.32 -37.23
N GLN A 117 16.36 20.07 -38.40
CA GLN A 117 16.96 21.08 -39.29
C GLN A 117 16.01 21.53 -40.42
N GLY A 118 14.90 20.82 -40.62
CA GLY A 118 13.86 21.13 -41.59
C GLY A 118 12.90 22.23 -41.13
N LYS A 119 11.69 22.20 -41.67
CA LYS A 119 10.67 23.21 -41.38
C LYS A 119 10.16 23.10 -39.93
N ARG A 120 9.93 24.27 -39.32
CA ARG A 120 9.37 24.44 -37.98
C ARG A 120 7.96 25.02 -38.11
N LYS A 121 6.94 24.31 -37.61
CA LYS A 121 5.52 24.74 -37.60
C LYS A 121 4.92 24.47 -36.22
N ALA A 122 4.06 25.35 -35.71
CA ALA A 122 3.35 25.10 -34.46
C ALA A 122 1.83 25.28 -34.59
N LEU A 123 1.07 24.50 -33.81
CA LEU A 123 -0.34 24.71 -33.53
C LEU A 123 -0.51 24.87 -32.02
N LEU A 124 -1.05 26.02 -31.60
CA LEU A 124 -1.24 26.37 -30.21
C LEU A 124 -2.74 26.62 -29.96
N ILE A 125 -3.36 25.87 -29.06
CA ILE A 125 -4.79 25.90 -28.78
C ILE A 125 -5.00 26.17 -27.29
N GLY A 126 -5.76 27.22 -26.96
CA GLY A 126 -5.99 27.66 -25.59
C GLY A 126 -7.44 28.09 -25.39
N ILE A 127 -8.19 27.35 -24.57
CA ILE A 127 -9.64 27.54 -24.44
C ILE A 127 -10.00 27.88 -22.99
N ASN A 128 -10.50 29.09 -22.76
CA ASN A 128 -11.02 29.52 -21.46
C ASN A 128 -12.51 29.21 -21.28
N TYR A 129 -13.27 28.95 -22.35
CA TYR A 129 -14.71 28.64 -22.33
C TYR A 129 -15.55 29.76 -21.69
N PHE A 130 -15.29 31.01 -22.09
CA PHE A 130 -15.93 32.19 -21.51
C PHE A 130 -17.46 32.08 -21.44
N GLY A 131 -18.03 32.34 -20.26
CA GLY A 131 -19.48 32.26 -20.01
C GLY A 131 -20.08 30.85 -19.96
N GLN A 132 -19.28 29.79 -20.15
CA GLN A 132 -19.75 28.40 -20.03
C GLN A 132 -19.62 27.86 -18.59
N LYS A 133 -20.32 26.75 -18.30
CA LYS A 133 -20.20 26.03 -17.03
C LYS A 133 -18.87 25.27 -16.96
N GLY A 134 -17.84 25.95 -16.49
CA GLY A 134 -16.48 25.43 -16.41
C GLY A 134 -15.41 26.41 -16.89
N GLU A 135 -15.71 27.71 -17.01
CA GLU A 135 -14.77 28.75 -17.43
C GLU A 135 -13.39 28.65 -16.71
N LEU A 136 -12.33 28.49 -17.50
CA LEU A 136 -10.93 28.44 -17.11
C LEU A 136 -10.27 29.81 -17.27
N ARG A 137 -9.09 30.01 -16.66
CA ARG A 137 -8.44 31.34 -16.61
C ARG A 137 -6.97 31.35 -17.05
N GLY A 138 -6.33 30.19 -17.19
CA GLY A 138 -4.92 30.10 -17.59
C GLY A 138 -4.67 29.85 -19.09
N CYS A 139 -5.61 29.22 -19.79
CA CYS A 139 -5.30 28.50 -21.03
C CYS A 139 -4.84 29.39 -22.20
N ILE A 140 -5.45 30.56 -22.37
CA ILE A 140 -5.02 31.55 -23.38
C ILE A 140 -3.63 32.14 -23.02
N ASN A 141 -3.36 32.34 -21.73
CA ASN A 141 -2.06 32.82 -21.26
C ASN A 141 -0.96 31.77 -21.53
N ASP A 142 -1.23 30.48 -21.26
CA ASP A 142 -0.29 29.38 -21.55
C ASP A 142 0.13 29.35 -23.02
N VAL A 143 -0.84 29.50 -23.94
CA VAL A 143 -0.59 29.61 -25.38
C VAL A 143 0.33 30.78 -25.73
N HIS A 144 0.17 31.94 -25.10
CA HIS A 144 1.08 33.07 -25.30
C HIS A 144 2.49 32.77 -24.77
N ASN A 145 2.62 32.05 -23.65
CA ASN A 145 3.91 31.68 -23.07
C ASN A 145 4.66 30.68 -23.95
N VAL A 146 3.97 29.64 -24.43
CA VAL A 146 4.53 28.68 -25.39
C VAL A 146 4.88 29.36 -26.71
N LYS A 147 4.02 30.24 -27.25
CA LYS A 147 4.34 31.03 -28.46
C LYS A 147 5.63 31.84 -28.30
N ASN A 148 5.77 32.56 -27.19
CA ASN A 148 6.94 33.40 -26.92
C ASN A 148 8.23 32.59 -26.73
N PHE A 149 8.15 31.37 -26.20
CA PHE A 149 9.27 30.43 -26.15
C PHE A 149 9.64 29.88 -27.54
N LEU A 150 8.65 29.45 -28.34
CA LEU A 150 8.91 28.89 -29.67
C LEU A 150 9.54 29.90 -30.63
N ARG A 151 9.19 31.19 -30.53
CA ARG A 151 9.88 32.29 -31.25
C ARG A 151 11.38 32.34 -30.95
N GLN A 152 11.76 32.15 -29.68
CA GLN A 152 13.17 32.06 -29.25
C GLN A 152 13.87 30.78 -29.72
N ARG A 153 13.11 29.77 -30.17
CA ARG A 153 13.60 28.51 -30.74
C ARG A 153 13.40 28.42 -32.27
N GLY A 154 13.25 29.55 -32.94
CA GLY A 154 13.27 29.65 -34.40
C GLY A 154 11.96 29.31 -35.12
N TYR A 155 10.82 29.27 -34.41
CA TYR A 155 9.50 29.21 -35.04
C TYR A 155 9.08 30.63 -35.46
N LYS A 156 8.72 30.81 -36.73
CA LYS A 156 8.24 32.10 -37.26
C LYS A 156 6.77 32.29 -36.94
N ASP A 157 6.32 33.54 -36.76
CA ASP A 157 4.90 33.82 -36.51
C ASP A 157 3.99 33.37 -37.67
N ASP A 158 4.45 33.45 -38.92
CA ASP A 158 3.72 32.97 -40.11
C ASP A 158 3.61 31.42 -40.18
N ASP A 159 4.47 30.71 -39.45
CA ASP A 159 4.48 29.25 -39.34
C ASP A 159 3.83 28.78 -38.01
N MET A 160 3.03 29.62 -37.34
CA MET A 160 2.31 29.27 -36.12
C MET A 160 0.81 29.61 -36.20
N VAL A 161 -0.05 28.59 -36.18
CA VAL A 161 -1.51 28.76 -36.03
C VAL A 161 -1.86 28.82 -34.54
N VAL A 162 -2.69 29.79 -34.17
CA VAL A 162 -3.10 30.04 -32.77
C VAL A 162 -4.62 30.11 -32.69
N LEU A 163 -5.24 29.17 -31.97
CA LEU A 163 -6.69 29.13 -31.76
C LEU A 163 -7.02 29.45 -30.29
N THR A 164 -7.71 30.57 -30.04
CA THR A 164 -8.11 30.99 -28.68
C THR A 164 -9.48 31.69 -28.70
N ASP A 165 -10.29 31.49 -27.66
CA ASP A 165 -11.69 31.95 -27.60
C ASP A 165 -11.88 33.43 -27.20
N ASP A 166 -10.78 34.21 -27.15
CA ASP A 166 -10.77 35.68 -27.06
C ASP A 166 -10.63 36.39 -28.43
N GLN A 167 -10.31 35.65 -29.49
CA GLN A 167 -10.02 36.23 -30.81
C GLN A 167 -11.26 36.72 -31.55
N ARG A 168 -11.04 37.61 -32.54
CA ARG A 168 -12.10 38.25 -33.34
C ARG A 168 -12.29 37.66 -34.75
N ASP A 169 -11.34 36.89 -35.24
CA ASP A 169 -11.48 36.17 -36.52
C ASP A 169 -12.20 34.84 -36.27
N PRO A 170 -13.36 34.55 -36.89
CA PRO A 170 -14.07 33.29 -36.72
C PRO A 170 -13.25 32.03 -37.04
N ARG A 171 -12.16 32.16 -37.82
CA ARG A 171 -11.24 31.07 -38.18
C ARG A 171 -10.21 30.76 -37.09
N SER A 172 -10.01 31.69 -36.14
CA SER A 172 -9.12 31.54 -34.99
C SER A 172 -9.84 31.11 -33.72
N ILE A 173 -11.16 30.94 -33.75
CA ILE A 173 -11.93 30.41 -32.63
C ILE A 173 -11.72 28.88 -32.55
N PRO A 174 -11.44 28.29 -31.36
CA PRO A 174 -11.20 26.85 -31.22
C PRO A 174 -12.50 26.02 -31.22
N THR A 175 -13.24 26.05 -32.35
CA THR A 175 -14.32 25.10 -32.65
C THR A 175 -13.74 23.77 -33.12
N ARG A 176 -14.50 22.66 -33.04
CA ARG A 176 -14.04 21.34 -33.52
C ARG A 176 -13.59 21.42 -34.98
N GLN A 177 -14.38 22.08 -35.84
CA GLN A 177 -14.04 22.27 -37.25
C GLN A 177 -12.71 23.00 -37.46
N ASN A 178 -12.46 24.10 -36.73
CA ASN A 178 -11.22 24.87 -36.84
C ASN A 178 -10.02 24.10 -36.26
N MET A 179 -10.22 23.37 -35.15
CA MET A 179 -9.21 22.51 -34.53
C MET A 179 -8.79 21.39 -35.49
N THR A 180 -9.72 20.59 -36.01
CA THR A 180 -9.44 19.53 -37.01
C THR A 180 -8.76 20.10 -38.26
N ALA A 181 -9.21 21.25 -38.77
CA ALA A 181 -8.59 21.91 -39.93
C ALA A 181 -7.15 22.39 -39.64
N ALA A 182 -6.89 22.91 -38.45
CA ALA A 182 -5.56 23.35 -38.03
C ALA A 182 -4.61 22.18 -37.76
N MET A 183 -5.10 21.07 -37.19
CA MET A 183 -4.32 19.83 -37.01
C MET A 183 -3.91 19.26 -38.37
N HIS A 184 -4.83 19.19 -39.34
CA HIS A 184 -4.51 18.85 -40.71
C HIS A 184 -3.54 19.84 -41.37
N TRP A 185 -3.62 21.15 -41.08
CA TRP A 185 -2.62 22.11 -41.54
C TRP A 185 -1.23 21.83 -40.93
N LEU A 186 -1.14 21.44 -39.65
CA LEU A 186 0.14 21.20 -38.96
C LEU A 186 0.93 20.06 -39.62
N VAL A 187 0.28 18.92 -39.91
CA VAL A 187 0.95 17.77 -40.54
C VAL A 187 1.09 17.90 -42.07
N ARG A 188 0.30 18.75 -42.73
CA ARG A 188 0.33 18.89 -44.20
C ARG A 188 1.72 19.36 -44.67
N GLY A 189 2.30 18.55 -45.56
CA GLY A 189 3.61 18.81 -46.17
C GLY A 189 4.80 18.56 -45.25
N ALA A 190 4.60 17.92 -44.10
CA ALA A 190 5.70 17.52 -43.21
C ALA A 190 6.69 16.59 -43.93
N SER A 191 7.98 16.76 -43.64
CA SER A 191 9.10 16.06 -44.27
C SER A 191 10.11 15.54 -43.24
N ALA A 192 11.00 14.63 -43.65
CA ALA A 192 12.09 14.16 -42.81
C ALA A 192 13.00 15.34 -42.38
N GLY A 193 13.31 15.43 -41.09
CA GLY A 193 14.07 16.52 -40.48
C GLY A 193 13.22 17.71 -40.01
N ASP A 194 11.92 17.77 -40.32
CA ASP A 194 11.01 18.79 -39.79
C ASP A 194 10.82 18.66 -38.27
N ALA A 195 10.36 19.75 -37.65
CA ALA A 195 10.05 19.83 -36.22
C ALA A 195 8.72 20.55 -35.98
N LEU A 196 7.64 19.76 -35.95
CA LEU A 196 6.29 20.20 -35.62
C LEU A 196 6.11 20.34 -34.11
N PHE A 197 5.31 21.31 -33.69
CA PHE A 197 4.95 21.51 -32.29
C PHE A 197 3.43 21.60 -32.13
N PHE A 198 2.87 20.94 -31.12
CA PHE A 198 1.46 20.99 -30.77
C PHE A 198 1.31 21.36 -29.29
N HIS A 199 0.45 22.32 -28.98
CA HIS A 199 0.11 22.67 -27.60
C HIS A 199 -1.41 22.80 -27.45
N TYR A 200 -1.94 22.17 -26.41
CA TYR A 200 -3.33 22.31 -25.99
C TYR A 200 -3.37 22.65 -24.50
N SER A 201 -4.06 23.73 -24.14
CA SER A 201 -4.48 24.05 -22.78
C SER A 201 -5.99 24.27 -22.77
N GLY A 202 -6.70 23.57 -21.88
CA GLY A 202 -8.17 23.56 -21.87
C GLY A 202 -8.71 22.36 -21.08
N HIS A 203 -10.01 22.08 -21.21
CA HIS A 203 -10.58 20.88 -20.59
C HIS A 203 -10.13 19.63 -21.34
N GLY A 204 -9.78 18.59 -20.58
CA GLY A 204 -9.67 17.22 -21.08
C GLY A 204 -10.73 16.35 -20.41
N GLY A 205 -11.24 15.37 -21.13
CA GLY A 205 -12.32 14.49 -20.69
C GLY A 205 -12.01 13.02 -20.98
N GLN A 206 -13.02 12.18 -20.75
CA GLN A 206 -13.01 10.77 -21.10
C GLN A 206 -14.36 10.40 -21.74
N ALA A 207 -14.32 9.86 -22.95
CA ALA A 207 -15.44 9.24 -23.64
C ALA A 207 -15.45 7.73 -23.31
N LYS A 208 -16.49 6.99 -23.70
CA LYS A 208 -16.55 5.54 -23.47
C LYS A 208 -16.10 4.80 -24.73
N SER A 209 -15.08 3.94 -24.62
CA SER A 209 -14.56 3.19 -25.75
C SER A 209 -15.61 2.35 -26.45
N SER A 210 -15.60 2.45 -27.78
CA SER A 210 -16.42 1.67 -28.69
C SER A 210 -15.71 0.41 -29.22
N GLN A 211 -14.38 0.36 -29.13
CA GLN A 211 -13.56 -0.71 -29.71
C GLN A 211 -13.00 -1.71 -28.67
N GLY A 212 -12.92 -1.32 -27.38
CA GLY A 212 -12.60 -2.24 -26.28
C GLY A 212 -11.13 -2.68 -26.21
N ASP A 213 -10.27 -1.82 -26.73
CA ASP A 213 -8.82 -1.93 -26.94
C ASP A 213 -7.99 -1.32 -25.79
N GLU A 214 -8.62 -0.52 -24.94
CA GLU A 214 -7.99 0.19 -23.82
C GLU A 214 -8.07 -0.55 -22.48
N ALA A 215 -7.19 -0.20 -21.55
CA ALA A 215 -7.00 -0.94 -20.29
C ALA A 215 -8.11 -0.71 -19.23
N ASP A 216 -8.83 0.41 -19.29
CA ASP A 216 -10.00 0.69 -18.44
C ASP A 216 -11.30 0.98 -19.23
N GLY A 217 -11.18 1.27 -20.54
CA GLY A 217 -12.28 1.30 -21.51
C GLY A 217 -12.88 2.68 -21.78
N TYR A 218 -12.09 3.75 -21.63
CA TYR A 218 -12.53 5.14 -21.78
C TYR A 218 -11.50 6.04 -22.50
N ASN A 219 -11.67 6.22 -23.82
CA ASN A 219 -10.85 7.11 -24.64
C ASN A 219 -10.69 8.50 -24.01
N GLU A 220 -9.46 8.99 -23.97
CA GLU A 220 -9.12 10.35 -23.60
C GLU A 220 -9.63 11.34 -24.66
N THR A 221 -10.14 12.50 -24.21
CA THR A 221 -10.69 13.51 -25.11
C THR A 221 -10.19 14.92 -24.86
N VAL A 222 -10.04 15.69 -25.93
CA VAL A 222 -9.99 17.16 -25.86
C VAL A 222 -11.37 17.75 -26.15
N ILE A 223 -11.63 18.93 -25.60
CA ILE A 223 -12.97 19.52 -25.53
C ILE A 223 -12.98 20.85 -26.32
N PRO A 224 -13.46 20.86 -27.58
CA PRO A 224 -13.61 22.10 -28.35
C PRO A 224 -14.57 23.10 -27.71
N LEU A 225 -14.50 24.38 -28.08
CA LEU A 225 -15.38 25.43 -27.54
C LEU A 225 -16.88 25.15 -27.78
N ASP A 226 -17.18 24.48 -28.90
CA ASP A 226 -18.52 24.11 -29.37
C ASP A 226 -18.91 22.66 -29.05
N TYR A 227 -18.22 21.98 -28.12
CA TYR A 227 -18.41 20.55 -27.81
C TYR A 227 -19.87 20.14 -27.50
N GLN A 228 -20.69 21.06 -26.99
CA GLN A 228 -22.11 20.82 -26.69
C GLN A 228 -22.96 20.57 -27.95
N GLN A 229 -22.45 20.96 -29.13
CA GLN A 229 -23.08 20.75 -30.44
C GLN A 229 -22.23 19.85 -31.34
N ALA A 230 -20.91 20.04 -31.33
CA ALA A 230 -19.97 19.34 -32.21
C ALA A 230 -19.38 18.03 -31.62
N GLY A 231 -19.62 17.76 -30.33
CA GLY A 231 -19.02 16.64 -29.61
C GLY A 231 -17.58 16.91 -29.14
N GLN A 232 -17.03 15.93 -28.42
CA GLN A 232 -15.62 15.91 -28.02
C GLN A 232 -14.75 15.37 -29.17
N MET A 233 -13.42 15.51 -29.08
CA MET A 233 -12.47 14.87 -30.00
C MET A 233 -11.71 13.77 -29.26
N GLU A 234 -11.76 12.55 -29.77
CA GLU A 234 -11.18 11.34 -29.18
C GLU A 234 -9.72 11.14 -29.64
N ASP A 235 -8.89 10.54 -28.78
CA ASP A 235 -7.52 10.11 -29.07
C ASP A 235 -7.33 9.38 -30.42
N ASP A 236 -8.21 8.45 -30.81
CA ASP A 236 -8.19 7.75 -32.10
C ASP A 236 -8.29 8.75 -33.29
N GLU A 237 -9.05 9.85 -33.15
CA GLU A 237 -9.14 10.96 -34.11
C GLU A 237 -7.84 11.78 -34.09
N LEU A 238 -7.34 12.13 -32.90
CA LEU A 238 -6.11 12.91 -32.74
C LEU A 238 -4.89 12.17 -33.30
N HIS A 239 -4.74 10.88 -33.00
CA HIS A 239 -3.69 10.01 -33.52
C HIS A 239 -3.78 9.85 -35.05
N ALA A 240 -4.99 9.63 -35.58
CA ALA A 240 -5.21 9.52 -37.03
C ALA A 240 -4.86 10.80 -37.80
N ILE A 241 -4.96 11.98 -37.19
CA ILE A 241 -4.64 13.27 -37.82
C ILE A 241 -3.19 13.70 -37.54
N LEU A 242 -2.68 13.55 -36.31
CA LEU A 242 -1.41 14.13 -35.87
C LEU A 242 -0.22 13.18 -35.93
N VAL A 243 -0.43 11.87 -35.78
CA VAL A 243 0.65 10.86 -35.67
C VAL A 243 0.76 10.03 -36.94
N ARG A 244 -0.34 9.39 -37.36
CA ARG A 244 -0.39 8.46 -38.50
C ARG A 244 0.07 9.06 -39.84
N PRO A 245 -0.13 10.36 -40.16
CA PRO A 245 0.30 10.93 -41.44
C PRO A 245 1.78 11.37 -41.51
N LEU A 246 2.54 11.28 -40.42
CA LEU A 246 3.91 11.81 -40.36
C LEU A 246 4.93 10.89 -41.06
N PRO A 247 5.88 11.41 -41.85
CA PRO A 247 6.93 10.61 -42.45
C PRO A 247 8.04 10.27 -41.43
N VAL A 248 8.82 9.25 -41.77
CA VAL A 248 10.03 8.85 -41.04
C VAL A 248 10.95 10.05 -40.81
N ALA A 249 11.52 10.17 -39.60
CA ALA A 249 12.35 11.30 -39.17
C ALA A 249 11.69 12.69 -39.18
N CYS A 250 10.37 12.82 -39.26
CA CYS A 250 9.68 14.06 -38.86
C CYS A 250 9.46 14.07 -37.34
N ARG A 251 9.79 15.18 -36.66
CA ARG A 251 9.49 15.35 -35.23
C ARG A 251 8.10 15.95 -35.04
N LEU A 252 7.34 15.40 -34.10
CA LEU A 252 6.24 16.11 -33.44
C LEU A 252 6.51 16.16 -31.93
N THR A 253 6.55 17.37 -31.36
CA THR A 253 6.51 17.57 -29.90
C THR A 253 5.14 18.09 -29.50
N ALA A 254 4.41 17.33 -28.69
CA ALA A 254 3.11 17.71 -28.15
C ALA A 254 3.20 18.04 -26.65
N ILE A 255 2.45 19.05 -26.19
CA ILE A 255 2.25 19.37 -24.78
C ILE A 255 0.75 19.51 -24.49
N PHE A 256 0.27 18.80 -23.47
CA PHE A 256 -1.12 18.85 -23.00
C PHE A 256 -1.19 19.37 -21.55
N ASP A 257 -1.75 20.58 -21.41
CA ASP A 257 -2.15 21.19 -20.14
C ASP A 257 -3.65 20.92 -19.89
N SER A 258 -3.99 19.64 -19.72
CA SER A 258 -5.37 19.16 -19.54
C SER A 258 -5.46 17.96 -18.59
N CYS A 259 -6.64 17.78 -17.99
CA CYS A 259 -7.02 16.54 -17.28
C CYS A 259 -7.00 15.35 -18.24
N HIS A 260 -6.76 14.13 -17.76
CA HIS A 260 -6.92 12.90 -18.56
C HIS A 260 -6.20 13.00 -19.92
N SER A 261 -4.86 12.95 -19.90
CA SER A 261 -4.05 13.22 -21.10
C SER A 261 -2.71 12.46 -21.12
N GLY A 262 -2.60 11.32 -20.43
CA GLY A 262 -1.44 10.43 -20.60
C GLY A 262 -1.50 9.62 -21.89
N THR A 263 -2.70 9.24 -22.32
CA THR A 263 -2.94 8.39 -23.51
C THR A 263 -3.55 9.13 -24.71
N VAL A 264 -3.74 10.45 -24.65
CA VAL A 264 -4.48 11.28 -25.64
C VAL A 264 -3.88 11.37 -27.07
N LEU A 265 -2.72 10.77 -27.34
CA LEU A 265 -2.17 10.56 -28.69
C LEU A 265 -1.91 9.08 -29.02
N ASP A 266 -2.40 8.17 -28.17
CA ASP A 266 -2.46 6.72 -28.39
C ASP A 266 -1.08 6.08 -28.67
N LEU A 267 -0.07 6.61 -27.99
CA LEU A 267 1.35 6.30 -28.20
C LEU A 267 1.78 5.04 -27.43
N PRO A 268 2.59 4.14 -28.03
CA PRO A 268 2.90 2.82 -27.48
C PRO A 268 3.81 2.81 -26.23
N TYR A 269 4.52 3.90 -25.89
CA TYR A 269 5.50 3.89 -24.80
C TYR A 269 5.38 5.07 -23.81
N VAL A 270 5.07 4.79 -22.55
CA VAL A 270 5.09 5.78 -21.45
C VAL A 270 6.44 5.74 -20.72
N TYR A 271 7.09 6.89 -20.55
CA TYR A 271 8.38 7.07 -19.88
C TYR A 271 8.20 7.72 -18.50
N THR A 272 8.62 7.00 -17.47
CA THR A 272 8.53 7.44 -16.07
C THR A 272 9.85 8.03 -15.57
N THR A 273 9.81 8.80 -14.48
CA THR A 273 10.99 9.52 -13.95
C THR A 273 12.11 8.63 -13.39
N SER A 274 11.87 7.33 -13.18
CA SER A 274 12.95 6.37 -12.90
C SER A 274 13.77 6.03 -14.16
N GLY A 275 13.22 6.28 -15.35
CA GLY A 275 13.75 5.87 -16.66
C GLY A 275 13.10 4.60 -17.21
N ASN A 276 12.13 4.00 -16.51
CA ASN A 276 11.44 2.79 -16.97
C ASN A 276 10.41 3.15 -18.05
N ILE A 277 10.40 2.34 -19.11
CA ILE A 277 9.35 2.28 -20.13
C ILE A 277 8.21 1.43 -19.59
N LYS A 278 6.96 1.86 -19.79
CA LYS A 278 5.75 1.09 -19.48
C LYS A 278 5.01 0.78 -20.79
N GLU A 279 5.01 -0.49 -21.20
CA GLU A 279 4.17 -0.98 -22.30
C GLU A 279 2.70 -1.14 -21.87
N THR A 280 1.77 -1.04 -22.82
CA THR A 280 0.33 -1.15 -22.59
C THR A 280 -0.21 -2.58 -22.74
N SER A 281 -0.59 -3.18 -21.60
CA SER A 281 -1.56 -4.29 -21.48
C SER A 281 -1.23 -5.67 -22.10
N VAL A 282 -0.46 -6.49 -21.38
CA VAL A 282 -0.20 -7.92 -21.71
C VAL A 282 -1.15 -8.90 -20.99
N MET A 283 -1.87 -8.45 -19.94
CA MET A 283 -2.41 -9.33 -18.88
C MET A 283 -3.59 -10.24 -19.29
N ALA A 284 -4.26 -9.99 -20.42
CA ALA A 284 -5.49 -10.69 -20.81
C ALA A 284 -5.31 -12.15 -21.28
N GLY A 285 -4.12 -12.51 -21.77
CA GLY A 285 -3.85 -13.86 -22.32
C GLY A 285 -3.68 -14.93 -21.24
N VAL A 286 -2.87 -14.64 -20.22
CA VAL A 286 -2.41 -15.62 -19.20
C VAL A 286 -3.58 -16.21 -18.39
N GLY A 287 -4.58 -15.38 -18.05
CA GLY A 287 -5.73 -15.79 -17.24
C GLY A 287 -6.54 -16.94 -17.85
N LYS A 288 -6.69 -16.98 -19.19
CA LYS A 288 -7.47 -18.02 -19.89
C LYS A 288 -6.81 -19.40 -19.79
N GLY A 289 -5.47 -19.47 -19.90
CA GLY A 289 -4.72 -20.72 -19.75
C GLY A 289 -4.84 -21.32 -18.35
N LEU A 290 -4.68 -20.47 -17.32
CA LEU A 290 -4.78 -20.90 -15.91
C LEU A 290 -6.21 -21.33 -15.53
N MET A 291 -7.23 -20.64 -16.06
CA MET A 291 -8.64 -20.99 -15.85
C MET A 291 -9.00 -22.34 -16.50
N GLY A 292 -8.45 -22.66 -17.68
CA GLY A 292 -8.57 -23.97 -18.31
C GLY A 292 -7.96 -25.09 -17.47
N ALA A 293 -6.76 -24.88 -16.90
CA ALA A 293 -6.13 -25.84 -16.00
C ALA A 293 -6.96 -26.10 -14.73
N ALA A 294 -7.60 -25.06 -14.16
CA ALA A 294 -8.51 -25.20 -13.03
C ALA A 294 -9.79 -25.97 -13.39
N MET A 295 -10.35 -25.77 -14.58
CA MET A 295 -11.49 -26.56 -15.09
C MET A 295 -11.15 -28.05 -15.30
N ASN A 296 -9.93 -28.37 -15.75
CA ASN A 296 -9.48 -29.76 -15.90
C ASN A 296 -9.30 -30.44 -14.53
N TYR A 297 -8.75 -29.73 -13.54
CA TYR A 297 -8.68 -30.20 -12.15
C TYR A 297 -10.08 -30.48 -11.56
N ALA A 298 -11.05 -29.60 -11.80
CA ALA A 298 -12.45 -29.80 -11.37
C ALA A 298 -13.15 -31.00 -12.04
N ARG A 299 -12.58 -31.55 -13.11
CA ARG A 299 -13.03 -32.78 -13.81
C ARG A 299 -12.17 -34.01 -13.49
N GLY A 300 -11.16 -33.88 -12.64
CA GLY A 300 -10.26 -34.97 -12.25
C GLY A 300 -9.16 -35.32 -13.27
N ASP A 301 -9.03 -34.57 -14.36
CA ASP A 301 -8.01 -34.84 -15.39
C ASP A 301 -6.64 -34.23 -15.02
N VAL A 302 -5.87 -35.01 -14.26
CA VAL A 302 -4.50 -34.66 -13.85
C VAL A 302 -3.53 -34.62 -15.05
N MET A 303 -3.80 -35.37 -16.12
CA MET A 303 -2.98 -35.36 -17.35
C MET A 303 -3.24 -34.08 -18.16
N GLY A 304 -4.50 -33.66 -18.27
CA GLY A 304 -4.92 -32.39 -18.86
C GLY A 304 -4.45 -31.17 -18.08
N MET A 305 -4.31 -31.28 -16.75
CA MET A 305 -3.63 -30.26 -15.93
C MET A 305 -2.14 -30.13 -16.30
N ALA A 306 -1.41 -31.25 -16.36
CA ALA A 306 0.01 -31.25 -16.72
C ALA A 306 0.25 -30.72 -18.15
N LYS A 307 -0.59 -31.12 -19.12
CA LYS A 307 -0.54 -30.59 -20.49
C LYS A 307 -0.88 -29.10 -20.55
N GLY A 308 -1.82 -28.59 -19.75
CA GLY A 308 -2.16 -27.16 -19.71
C GLY A 308 -1.08 -26.29 -19.06
N LEU A 309 -0.40 -26.80 -18.03
CA LEU A 309 0.73 -26.11 -17.39
C LEU A 309 2.00 -26.13 -18.26
N LEU A 310 2.22 -27.22 -19.01
CA LEU A 310 3.33 -27.28 -19.96
C LEU A 310 3.04 -26.47 -21.23
N SER A 311 1.81 -26.51 -21.76
CA SER A 311 1.43 -25.74 -22.94
C SER A 311 1.39 -24.24 -22.68
N THR A 312 1.13 -23.77 -21.46
CA THR A 312 1.29 -22.34 -21.12
C THR A 312 2.77 -21.92 -21.18
N LEU A 313 3.71 -22.77 -20.75
CA LEU A 313 5.15 -22.53 -20.93
C LEU A 313 5.59 -22.56 -22.40
N THR A 314 4.96 -23.36 -23.28
CA THR A 314 5.25 -23.33 -24.73
C THR A 314 4.53 -22.23 -25.50
N THR A 315 3.32 -21.83 -25.06
CA THR A 315 2.49 -20.80 -25.72
C THR A 315 3.03 -19.39 -25.48
N ALA A 316 3.78 -19.18 -24.39
CA ALA A 316 4.62 -18.01 -24.16
C ALA A 316 5.70 -17.79 -25.25
N LYS A 317 5.88 -18.75 -26.18
CA LYS A 317 6.76 -18.65 -27.34
C LYS A 317 6.04 -18.46 -28.67
N ASN A 318 4.70 -18.34 -28.68
CA ASN A 318 3.91 -18.51 -29.91
C ASN A 318 2.56 -17.74 -29.92
N THR A 319 2.48 -16.57 -29.28
CA THR A 319 1.24 -15.75 -29.18
C THR A 319 1.30 -14.38 -29.87
N ASN A 320 2.10 -14.28 -30.95
CA ASN A 320 2.29 -13.09 -31.79
C ASN A 320 1.06 -12.78 -32.68
N GLY A 321 -0.16 -12.77 -32.11
CA GLY A 321 -1.41 -12.62 -32.87
C GLY A 321 -2.20 -11.34 -32.59
N ALA A 322 -2.22 -10.88 -31.32
CA ALA A 322 -2.96 -9.69 -30.91
C ALA A 322 -2.03 -8.48 -30.72
N GLU A 323 -0.95 -8.62 -29.94
CA GLU A 323 0.09 -7.59 -29.82
C GLU A 323 0.64 -7.18 -31.20
N ASP A 324 0.86 -8.17 -32.07
CA ASP A 324 1.39 -7.99 -33.42
C ASP A 324 0.34 -7.42 -34.41
N MET A 325 -0.85 -7.06 -33.91
CA MET A 325 -1.82 -6.20 -34.60
C MET A 325 -1.72 -4.77 -34.06
N THR A 326 -1.83 -4.56 -32.74
CA THR A 326 -1.74 -3.23 -32.10
C THR A 326 -0.39 -2.55 -32.37
N LYS A 327 0.71 -3.30 -32.27
CA LYS A 327 2.08 -2.85 -32.60
C LYS A 327 2.27 -2.58 -34.12
N LYS A 328 1.29 -2.89 -34.97
CA LYS A 328 1.26 -2.53 -36.41
C LYS A 328 0.22 -1.45 -36.77
N THR A 329 -0.74 -1.13 -35.92
CA THR A 329 -1.78 -0.11 -36.19
C THR A 329 -1.52 1.24 -35.53
N ARG A 330 -0.71 1.28 -34.45
CA ARG A 330 -0.43 2.52 -33.66
C ARG A 330 1.02 2.98 -33.63
N SER A 331 1.98 2.20 -34.13
CA SER A 331 3.41 2.60 -34.18
C SER A 331 3.72 3.42 -35.43
N SER A 332 4.31 4.61 -35.32
CA SER A 332 4.82 5.35 -36.48
C SER A 332 6.33 5.24 -36.66
N GLY A 333 6.80 5.48 -37.89
CA GLY A 333 8.24 5.65 -38.18
C GLY A 333 8.74 7.06 -37.85
N ALA A 334 7.83 7.96 -37.45
CA ALA A 334 8.12 9.33 -37.07
C ALA A 334 8.69 9.45 -35.64
N ASP A 335 9.19 10.63 -35.31
CA ASP A 335 9.80 10.96 -34.03
C ASP A 335 8.79 11.74 -33.18
N VAL A 336 7.79 11.05 -32.62
CA VAL A 336 6.72 11.69 -31.85
C VAL A 336 6.98 11.59 -30.34
N VAL A 337 6.90 12.73 -29.66
CA VAL A 337 7.07 12.87 -28.21
C VAL A 337 5.97 13.77 -27.63
N MET A 338 5.39 13.38 -26.49
CA MET A 338 4.29 14.05 -25.81
C MET A 338 4.60 14.26 -24.33
N LEU A 339 4.35 15.45 -23.81
CA LEU A 339 4.38 15.76 -22.37
C LEU A 339 2.96 16.07 -21.89
N SER A 340 2.56 15.50 -20.76
CA SER A 340 1.29 15.83 -20.12
C SER A 340 1.44 16.04 -18.62
N GLY A 341 0.61 16.93 -18.07
CA GLY A 341 0.70 17.37 -16.67
C GLY A 341 0.05 16.43 -15.65
N CYS A 342 -0.75 15.47 -16.11
CA CYS A 342 -1.61 14.62 -15.30
C CYS A 342 -1.60 13.17 -15.80
N LYS A 343 -1.71 12.23 -14.86
CA LYS A 343 -2.13 10.86 -15.18
C LYS A 343 -3.58 10.83 -15.65
N ASP A 344 -3.91 9.78 -16.39
CA ASP A 344 -5.24 9.33 -16.84
C ASP A 344 -6.28 9.25 -15.69
N SER A 345 -5.82 9.21 -14.43
CA SER A 345 -6.62 9.19 -13.21
C SER A 345 -6.61 10.50 -12.40
N GLN A 346 -6.14 11.62 -12.97
CA GLN A 346 -6.02 12.92 -12.29
C GLN A 346 -6.66 14.09 -13.05
N THR A 347 -7.51 14.82 -12.33
CA THR A 347 -8.05 16.13 -12.75
C THR A 347 -6.98 17.20 -12.51
N SER A 348 -6.59 17.95 -13.56
CA SER A 348 -5.83 19.18 -13.40
C SER A 348 -6.74 20.30 -12.87
N ALA A 349 -6.28 21.01 -11.85
CA ALA A 349 -6.84 22.29 -11.44
C ALA A 349 -5.81 23.39 -11.76
N ASP A 350 -6.27 24.60 -12.06
CA ASP A 350 -5.43 25.76 -12.36
C ASP A 350 -4.30 25.92 -11.34
N ALA A 351 -3.04 25.80 -11.78
CA ALA A 351 -1.89 26.12 -10.94
C ALA A 351 -1.90 27.63 -10.68
N THR A 352 -1.98 28.03 -9.41
CA THR A 352 -2.11 29.45 -9.03
C THR A 352 -0.75 30.00 -8.61
N GLU A 353 -0.02 30.59 -9.56
CA GLU A 353 1.33 31.11 -9.33
C GLU A 353 1.38 32.63 -9.52
N ALA A 354 2.04 33.33 -8.60
CA ALA A 354 2.02 34.80 -8.49
C ALA A 354 0.61 35.45 -8.53
N GLY A 355 -0.45 34.69 -8.19
CA GLY A 355 -1.84 35.14 -8.23
C GLY A 355 -2.54 35.00 -9.59
N ARG A 356 -2.00 34.22 -10.53
CA ARG A 356 -2.62 33.91 -11.84
C ARG A 356 -2.72 32.40 -12.04
N ALA A 357 -3.74 31.97 -12.81
CA ALA A 357 -3.88 30.60 -13.28
C ALA A 357 -2.93 30.31 -14.45
N THR A 358 -2.35 29.10 -14.51
CA THR A 358 -1.50 28.64 -15.62
C THR A 358 -1.47 27.10 -15.70
N GLY A 359 -1.16 26.57 -16.88
CA GLY A 359 -0.98 25.15 -17.17
C GLY A 359 0.29 24.57 -16.56
N ALA A 360 0.14 23.53 -15.74
CA ALA A 360 1.22 22.95 -14.96
C ALA A 360 2.28 22.18 -15.76
N CYS A 361 1.98 21.73 -16.99
CA CYS A 361 2.94 21.04 -17.84
C CYS A 361 3.82 22.03 -18.59
N SER A 362 3.19 22.99 -19.30
CA SER A 362 3.94 24.02 -20.03
C SER A 362 4.72 24.93 -19.07
N PHE A 363 4.15 25.37 -17.94
CA PHE A 363 4.88 26.22 -16.99
C PHE A 363 6.22 25.62 -16.55
N ALA A 364 6.23 24.36 -16.11
CA ALA A 364 7.45 23.71 -15.66
C ALA A 364 8.40 23.38 -16.81
N PHE A 365 7.89 22.94 -17.97
CA PHE A 365 8.72 22.68 -19.15
C PHE A 365 9.42 23.96 -19.62
N LEU A 366 8.69 25.07 -19.72
CA LEU A 366 9.23 26.37 -20.09
C LEU A 366 10.25 26.88 -19.07
N THR A 367 9.98 26.74 -17.77
CA THR A 367 10.91 27.10 -16.70
C THR A 367 12.24 26.35 -16.84
N VAL A 368 12.19 25.02 -16.97
CA VAL A 368 13.37 24.16 -17.12
C VAL A 368 14.14 24.47 -18.39
N MET A 369 13.48 24.52 -19.54
CA MET A 369 14.13 24.68 -20.84
C MET A 369 14.68 26.10 -21.07
N ASN A 370 14.24 27.09 -20.30
CA ASN A 370 14.85 28.41 -20.26
C ASN A 370 16.10 28.48 -19.37
N GLN A 371 16.17 27.67 -18.30
CA GLN A 371 17.35 27.60 -17.42
C GLN A 371 18.44 26.66 -17.97
N TYR A 372 18.06 25.55 -18.63
CA TYR A 372 18.97 24.55 -19.16
C TYR A 372 18.76 24.33 -20.65
N GLN A 373 19.80 24.55 -21.46
CA GLN A 373 19.75 24.41 -22.92
C GLN A 373 20.17 23.03 -23.43
N GLN A 374 20.82 22.20 -22.60
CA GLN A 374 21.25 20.84 -22.93
C GLN A 374 20.83 19.88 -21.81
N LEU A 375 19.80 19.08 -22.03
CA LEU A 375 19.34 18.03 -21.11
C LEU A 375 18.98 16.77 -21.92
N THR A 376 19.20 15.59 -21.35
CA THR A 376 18.54 14.36 -21.82
C THR A 376 17.05 14.38 -21.45
N TYR A 377 16.20 13.62 -22.15
CA TYR A 377 14.77 13.49 -21.82
C TYR A 377 14.52 13.09 -20.35
N LYS A 378 15.38 12.24 -19.78
CA LYS A 378 15.32 11.82 -18.35
C LYS A 378 15.67 12.95 -17.38
N GLN A 379 16.67 13.77 -17.68
CA GLN A 379 17.00 14.95 -16.87
C GLN A 379 15.93 16.04 -16.99
N MET A 380 15.42 16.28 -18.21
CA MET A 380 14.30 17.19 -18.48
C MET A 380 13.06 16.79 -17.66
N LEU A 381 12.63 15.53 -17.74
CA LEU A 381 11.54 14.98 -16.91
C LEU A 381 11.74 15.25 -15.41
N ASN A 382 12.93 14.96 -14.90
CA ASN A 382 13.23 15.07 -13.47
C ASN A 382 13.29 16.54 -13.01
N ALA A 383 13.81 17.45 -13.83
CA ALA A 383 13.78 18.89 -13.58
C ALA A 383 12.34 19.43 -13.64
N THR A 384 11.54 19.07 -14.64
CA THR A 384 10.13 19.54 -14.79
C THR A 384 9.28 19.06 -13.61
N ARG A 385 9.47 17.81 -13.17
CA ARG A 385 8.85 17.27 -11.96
C ARG A 385 9.32 17.97 -10.68
N HIS A 386 10.58 18.41 -10.63
CA HIS A 386 11.08 19.17 -9.48
C HIS A 386 10.41 20.55 -9.37
N VAL A 387 10.22 21.27 -10.48
CA VAL A 387 9.44 22.52 -10.51
C VAL A 387 8.03 22.30 -9.97
N ASN A 388 7.27 21.34 -10.52
CA ASN A 388 5.90 21.08 -10.06
C ASN A 388 5.81 20.62 -8.60
N SER A 389 6.87 20.02 -8.05
CA SER A 389 6.93 19.67 -6.62
C SER A 389 7.06 20.87 -5.68
N ILE A 390 7.54 22.01 -6.19
CA ILE A 390 7.67 23.28 -5.46
C ILE A 390 6.39 24.11 -5.58
N THR A 391 5.74 24.08 -6.75
CA THR A 391 4.59 24.94 -7.10
C THR A 391 3.22 24.31 -6.80
N SER A 392 3.19 23.25 -5.97
CA SER A 392 1.96 22.51 -5.60
C SER A 392 1.17 21.92 -6.78
N SER A 393 1.85 21.63 -7.89
CA SER A 393 1.26 21.24 -9.17
C SER A 393 1.28 19.73 -9.43
N PRO A 394 0.43 19.20 -10.34
CA PRO A 394 0.41 17.77 -10.67
C PRO A 394 1.71 17.30 -11.36
N LYS A 395 1.93 15.98 -11.36
CA LYS A 395 3.24 15.38 -11.68
C LYS A 395 3.31 15.06 -13.17
N PRO A 396 4.30 15.62 -13.91
CA PRO A 396 4.42 15.40 -15.35
C PRO A 396 4.95 14.00 -15.66
N GLU A 397 4.47 13.43 -16.78
CA GLU A 397 5.01 12.22 -17.39
C GLU A 397 5.31 12.51 -18.89
N LEU A 398 6.21 11.72 -19.49
CA LEU A 398 6.58 11.82 -20.92
C LEU A 398 6.08 10.55 -21.59
N VAL A 399 5.52 10.68 -22.78
CA VAL A 399 5.04 9.57 -23.60
C VAL A 399 5.63 9.74 -24.99
N VAL A 400 6.05 8.65 -25.62
CA VAL A 400 6.76 8.70 -26.91
C VAL A 400 6.33 7.53 -27.79
N ASP A 401 6.56 7.68 -29.08
CA ASP A 401 6.28 6.64 -30.08
C ASP A 401 7.45 5.64 -30.23
N ASN A 402 8.68 6.04 -29.88
CA ASN A 402 9.89 5.26 -30.16
C ASN A 402 10.92 5.23 -29.01
N VAL A 403 11.73 4.16 -28.94
CA VAL A 403 12.58 3.83 -27.78
C VAL A 403 13.80 4.74 -27.63
N VAL A 404 13.80 5.59 -26.60
CA VAL A 404 14.89 6.51 -26.26
C VAL A 404 16.07 5.75 -25.64
N ALA A 405 17.04 5.37 -26.48
CA ALA A 405 18.32 4.80 -26.05
C ALA A 405 19.02 5.70 -25.02
N SER A 406 19.41 5.13 -23.87
CA SER A 406 19.82 5.92 -22.68
C SER A 406 21.00 5.34 -21.89
N GLU A 407 22.02 4.81 -22.59
CA GLU A 407 23.32 4.45 -21.99
C GLU A 407 24.51 5.16 -22.68
N PRO A 408 25.44 5.74 -21.91
CA PRO A 408 26.79 6.06 -22.36
C PRO A 408 27.76 4.88 -22.12
N PRO A 409 28.83 4.72 -22.92
CA PRO A 409 29.86 3.71 -22.66
C PRO A 409 30.66 4.01 -21.38
N PRO A 410 31.25 2.99 -20.72
CA PRO A 410 31.92 3.16 -19.44
C PRO A 410 33.21 4.00 -19.56
N PRO A 411 33.45 4.95 -18.62
CA PRO A 411 34.69 5.71 -18.58
C PRO A 411 35.88 4.85 -18.13
N SER A 412 37.07 5.19 -18.61
CA SER A 412 38.34 4.58 -18.20
C SER A 412 38.77 5.02 -16.78
N SER A 413 39.73 4.28 -16.22
CA SER A 413 40.19 4.33 -14.82
C SER A 413 40.44 5.73 -14.22
N PRO A 414 40.12 5.95 -12.94
CA PRO A 414 40.25 7.26 -12.27
C PRO A 414 41.70 7.59 -11.87
N SER A 415 41.95 8.88 -11.59
CA SER A 415 43.17 9.35 -10.92
C SER A 415 42.94 10.64 -10.12
N SER A 416 43.86 10.95 -9.20
CA SER A 416 43.84 12.10 -8.26
C SER A 416 42.85 12.00 -7.07
N THR A 417 43.01 12.90 -6.08
CA THR A 417 42.74 12.61 -4.66
C THR A 417 42.49 13.90 -3.85
N TYR A 418 42.02 13.76 -2.60
CA TYR A 418 41.76 14.81 -1.58
C TYR A 418 40.47 15.64 -1.82
N SER A 419 39.82 16.24 -0.82
CA SER A 419 40.17 16.41 0.60
C SER A 419 38.96 16.26 1.55
N LEU A 420 39.21 16.03 2.85
CA LEU A 420 38.20 15.87 3.90
C LEU A 420 38.04 17.13 4.76
N THR A 421 36.88 17.81 4.73
CA THR A 421 36.32 18.57 5.88
C THR A 421 34.89 19.08 5.63
N SER A 422 33.90 18.41 6.22
CA SER A 422 32.60 18.95 6.71
C SER A 422 31.67 17.79 7.06
N CYS A 423 31.33 17.61 8.34
CA CYS A 423 30.60 16.43 8.82
C CYS A 423 29.13 16.74 9.22
N SER A 424 28.37 15.68 9.49
CA SER A 424 27.07 15.66 10.20
C SER A 424 25.77 16.00 9.44
N LEU A 425 25.79 16.35 8.15
CA LEU A 425 24.55 16.45 7.33
C LEU A 425 24.55 15.66 6.01
N VAL A 426 25.71 15.27 5.50
CA VAL A 426 25.83 14.56 4.20
C VAL A 426 25.50 13.06 4.29
N LEU A 427 25.61 12.45 5.49
CA LEU A 427 25.51 11.01 5.72
C LEU A 427 24.16 10.37 5.32
N GLN A 428 23.06 11.13 5.31
CA GLN A 428 21.76 10.61 4.88
C GLN A 428 21.59 10.60 3.35
N GLY A 429 22.19 11.57 2.63
CA GLY A 429 22.23 11.56 1.17
C GLY A 429 23.17 10.49 0.62
N GLN A 430 24.36 10.35 1.21
CA GLN A 430 25.32 9.32 0.81
C GLN A 430 24.80 7.90 1.03
N ALA A 431 23.95 7.64 2.02
CA ALA A 431 23.32 6.33 2.21
C ALA A 431 22.35 5.93 1.07
N ALA A 432 21.87 6.89 0.27
CA ALA A 432 21.02 6.65 -0.89
C ALA A 432 21.83 6.51 -2.19
N SER A 433 22.89 7.30 -2.37
CA SER A 433 23.78 7.19 -3.55
C SER A 433 24.69 5.96 -3.48
N LEU A 434 25.25 5.63 -2.30
CA LEU A 434 26.06 4.42 -2.12
C LEU A 434 25.28 3.13 -2.38
N ARG A 435 23.94 3.13 -2.25
CA ARG A 435 23.11 1.98 -2.64
C ARG A 435 23.14 1.70 -4.15
N LEU A 436 23.29 2.72 -4.98
CA LEU A 436 23.37 2.57 -6.44
C LEU A 436 24.78 2.15 -6.89
N GLU A 437 25.83 2.53 -6.15
CA GLU A 437 27.20 2.11 -6.43
C GLU A 437 27.54 0.72 -5.87
N SER A 438 26.89 0.28 -4.79
CA SER A 438 27.22 -0.99 -4.11
C SER A 438 26.51 -2.25 -4.62
N GLU A 439 25.80 -2.17 -5.75
CA GLU A 439 25.04 -3.33 -6.25
C GLU A 439 25.96 -4.41 -6.80
N SER A 440 25.91 -5.60 -6.19
CA SER A 440 26.73 -6.73 -6.62
C SER A 440 26.39 -7.14 -8.06
N LEU A 441 27.36 -7.69 -8.79
CA LEU A 441 27.13 -8.24 -10.14
C LEU A 441 26.00 -9.28 -10.13
N ALA A 442 25.93 -10.09 -9.07
CA ALA A 442 24.86 -11.08 -8.88
C ALA A 442 23.48 -10.44 -8.66
N SER A 443 23.39 -9.29 -8.00
CA SER A 443 22.13 -8.54 -7.83
C SER A 443 21.59 -8.11 -9.21
N ARG A 444 22.42 -7.42 -10.00
CA ARG A 444 22.04 -6.93 -11.33
C ARG A 444 21.73 -8.07 -12.32
N MET A 445 22.47 -9.17 -12.27
CA MET A 445 22.15 -10.37 -13.04
C MET A 445 20.80 -11.00 -12.62
N LEU A 446 20.46 -11.02 -11.33
CA LEU A 446 19.17 -11.52 -10.86
C LEU A 446 18.01 -10.60 -11.26
N GLU A 447 18.20 -9.28 -11.25
CA GLU A 447 17.14 -8.34 -11.65
C GLU A 447 16.74 -8.49 -13.12
N SER A 448 17.71 -8.70 -14.02
CA SER A 448 17.42 -9.01 -15.44
C SER A 448 16.58 -10.30 -15.68
N ILE A 449 16.44 -11.16 -14.67
CA ILE A 449 15.56 -12.34 -14.72
C ILE A 449 14.12 -11.98 -14.29
N PHE A 450 13.95 -10.98 -13.43
CA PHE A 450 12.65 -10.56 -12.90
C PHE A 450 12.00 -9.41 -13.67
N GLU A 451 12.79 -8.53 -14.31
CA GLU A 451 12.27 -7.42 -15.13
C GLU A 451 11.27 -7.90 -16.20
N PRO A 452 11.59 -8.88 -17.09
CA PRO A 452 10.63 -9.30 -18.13
C PRO A 452 9.35 -9.93 -17.56
N ILE A 453 9.41 -10.48 -16.34
CA ILE A 453 8.26 -11.07 -15.65
C ILE A 453 7.42 -9.97 -14.99
N ALA A 454 8.05 -8.92 -14.46
CA ALA A 454 7.40 -7.76 -13.87
C ALA A 454 6.63 -6.95 -14.93
N ASP A 455 7.27 -6.70 -16.07
CA ASP A 455 6.70 -5.96 -17.18
C ASP A 455 5.51 -6.71 -17.81
N ALA A 456 5.68 -8.01 -18.11
CA ALA A 456 4.60 -8.87 -18.62
C ALA A 456 3.44 -9.06 -17.63
N ALA A 457 3.69 -8.91 -16.32
CA ALA A 457 2.66 -8.95 -15.28
C ALA A 457 2.03 -7.58 -14.97
N GLY A 458 2.56 -6.47 -15.51
CA GLY A 458 2.15 -5.11 -15.17
C GLY A 458 2.36 -4.76 -13.68
N ALA A 459 3.33 -5.39 -13.02
CA ALA A 459 3.48 -5.38 -11.57
C ALA A 459 4.88 -4.89 -11.12
N PRO A 460 5.01 -4.23 -9.95
CA PRO A 460 6.32 -3.85 -9.42
C PRO A 460 7.26 -5.05 -9.29
N ILE A 461 8.50 -4.92 -9.78
CA ILE A 461 9.51 -6.00 -9.77
C ILE A 461 9.69 -6.64 -8.39
N ASP A 462 9.66 -5.84 -7.32
CA ASP A 462 9.77 -6.32 -5.94
C ASP A 462 8.62 -7.28 -5.55
N TYR A 463 7.38 -7.03 -6.00
CA TYR A 463 6.28 -7.96 -5.77
C TYR A 463 6.51 -9.30 -6.48
N ILE A 464 7.12 -9.29 -7.68
CA ILE A 464 7.53 -10.51 -8.38
C ILE A 464 8.66 -11.22 -7.64
N LYS A 465 9.75 -10.52 -7.27
CA LYS A 465 10.86 -11.10 -6.48
C LYS A 465 10.34 -11.82 -5.22
N LEU A 466 9.46 -11.17 -4.45
CA LEU A 466 8.84 -11.76 -3.26
C LEU A 466 7.94 -12.96 -3.58
N PHE A 467 7.09 -12.87 -4.59
CA PHE A 467 6.23 -13.98 -4.98
C PHE A 467 7.07 -15.19 -5.43
N SER A 468 8.15 -14.96 -6.18
CA SER A 468 9.15 -15.97 -6.52
C SER A 468 9.85 -16.53 -5.28
N CYS A 469 10.22 -15.73 -4.28
CA CYS A 469 10.74 -16.24 -3.00
C CYS A 469 9.74 -17.20 -2.31
N LEU A 470 8.45 -16.85 -2.30
CA LEU A 470 7.38 -17.68 -1.70
C LEU A 470 7.15 -18.99 -2.46
N LEU A 471 7.33 -19.00 -3.78
CA LEU A 471 7.26 -20.23 -4.59
C LEU A 471 8.53 -21.08 -4.45
N LEU A 472 9.72 -20.47 -4.47
CA LEU A 472 11.01 -21.14 -4.24
C LEU A 472 11.09 -21.79 -2.85
N ALA A 473 10.39 -21.23 -1.86
CA ALA A 473 10.30 -21.82 -0.53
C ALA A 473 9.73 -23.26 -0.52
N PHE A 474 8.94 -23.68 -1.52
CA PHE A 474 8.43 -25.06 -1.61
C PHE A 474 9.50 -26.10 -1.95
N PRO A 475 10.21 -26.06 -3.11
CA PRO A 475 11.28 -27.03 -3.39
C PRO A 475 12.40 -26.95 -2.37
N LEU A 476 12.72 -25.77 -1.83
CA LEU A 476 13.69 -25.62 -0.75
C LEU A 476 13.19 -26.30 0.55
N ALA A 477 11.92 -26.17 0.92
CA ALA A 477 11.38 -26.83 2.10
C ALA A 477 11.28 -28.36 1.94
N ALA A 478 11.17 -28.85 0.70
CA ALA A 478 11.19 -30.28 0.41
C ALA A 478 12.54 -30.96 0.73
N VAL A 479 13.63 -30.19 0.92
CA VAL A 479 14.96 -30.70 1.27
C VAL A 479 15.08 -31.12 2.74
N PHE A 480 14.32 -30.48 3.66
CA PHE A 480 14.46 -30.70 5.11
C PHE A 480 14.40 -32.18 5.61
N PRO A 481 13.59 -33.09 5.02
CA PRO A 481 13.59 -34.51 5.37
C PRO A 481 14.90 -35.28 5.11
N TYR A 482 15.72 -34.78 4.19
CA TYR A 482 16.96 -35.44 3.75
C TYR A 482 18.20 -34.90 4.49
N LEU A 483 18.06 -33.83 5.30
CA LEU A 483 19.17 -33.25 6.04
C LEU A 483 19.55 -34.14 7.24
N PRO A 484 20.82 -34.57 7.36
CA PRO A 484 21.22 -35.67 8.25
C PRO A 484 21.28 -35.32 9.75
N SER A 485 21.18 -34.04 10.13
CA SER A 485 21.28 -33.61 11.53
C SER A 485 20.51 -32.30 11.81
N PRO A 486 20.18 -31.99 13.08
CA PRO A 486 19.60 -30.71 13.46
C PRO A 486 20.50 -29.53 13.06
N ALA A 487 21.83 -29.66 13.26
CA ALA A 487 22.81 -28.67 12.84
C ALA A 487 22.75 -28.38 11.32
N ALA A 488 22.57 -29.41 10.48
CA ALA A 488 22.37 -29.23 9.05
C ALA A 488 21.06 -28.48 8.75
N LYS A 489 19.96 -28.76 9.46
CA LYS A 489 18.69 -28.00 9.33
C LYS A 489 18.86 -26.52 9.72
N HIS A 490 19.62 -26.22 10.77
CA HIS A 490 19.90 -24.84 11.20
C HIS A 490 20.76 -24.09 10.16
N LEU A 491 21.88 -24.67 9.75
CA LEU A 491 22.78 -24.09 8.73
C LEU A 491 22.07 -23.87 7.39
N TYR A 492 21.28 -24.85 6.93
CA TYR A 492 20.47 -24.73 5.73
C TYR A 492 19.43 -23.61 5.85
N SER A 493 18.79 -23.47 7.01
CA SER A 493 17.81 -22.40 7.26
C SER A 493 18.44 -21.00 7.17
N ILE A 494 19.61 -20.82 7.79
CA ILE A 494 20.38 -19.56 7.76
C ILE A 494 20.88 -19.27 6.34
N GLY A 495 21.45 -20.26 5.65
CA GLY A 495 21.99 -20.12 4.29
C GLY A 495 20.91 -19.78 3.26
N VAL A 496 19.76 -20.46 3.30
CA VAL A 496 18.62 -20.12 2.43
C VAL A 496 18.07 -18.73 2.77
N SER A 497 17.92 -18.37 4.05
CA SER A 497 17.49 -17.02 4.42
C SER A 497 18.45 -15.94 3.94
N PHE A 498 19.76 -16.18 3.97
CA PHE A 498 20.76 -15.29 3.39
C PHE A 498 20.58 -15.14 1.87
N ILE A 499 20.39 -16.24 1.13
CA ILE A 499 20.16 -16.21 -0.33
C ILE A 499 18.85 -15.47 -0.68
N LEU A 500 17.77 -15.71 0.06
CA LEU A 500 16.48 -15.03 -0.17
C LEU A 500 16.54 -13.53 0.16
N LEU A 501 17.26 -13.13 1.21
CA LEU A 501 17.31 -11.73 1.64
C LEU A 501 18.38 -10.91 0.93
N VAL A 502 19.58 -11.45 0.71
CA VAL A 502 20.75 -10.66 0.28
C VAL A 502 20.84 -10.52 -1.24
N PRO A 503 21.16 -11.55 -2.05
CA PRO A 503 21.21 -11.38 -3.50
C PRO A 503 19.82 -11.27 -4.16
N LEU A 504 18.79 -11.94 -3.63
CA LEU A 504 17.47 -12.04 -4.30
C LEU A 504 16.50 -10.89 -3.97
N LEU A 505 16.60 -10.28 -2.79
CA LEU A 505 15.78 -9.12 -2.37
C LEU A 505 16.62 -7.85 -2.13
N ASN A 506 17.93 -7.88 -2.36
CA ASN A 506 18.86 -6.75 -2.17
C ASN A 506 18.89 -6.16 -0.73
N LEU A 507 18.47 -6.95 0.27
CA LEU A 507 18.38 -6.52 1.69
C LEU A 507 19.65 -6.82 2.49
N CYS A 508 20.84 -6.57 1.96
CA CYS A 508 22.11 -6.86 2.66
C CYS A 508 22.18 -6.19 4.05
N SER A 509 21.92 -4.88 4.13
CA SER A 509 21.87 -4.15 5.41
C SER A 509 20.74 -4.63 6.33
N GLY A 510 19.61 -5.07 5.73
CA GLY A 510 18.47 -5.62 6.47
C GLY A 510 18.78 -6.98 7.10
N PHE A 511 19.49 -7.86 6.39
CA PHE A 511 19.96 -9.14 6.94
C PHE A 511 20.87 -8.91 8.14
N LEU A 512 21.84 -7.99 8.05
CA LEU A 512 22.70 -7.61 9.17
C LEU A 512 21.91 -7.03 10.35
N GLN A 513 20.89 -6.21 10.10
CA GLN A 513 19.98 -5.71 11.13
C GLN A 513 19.21 -6.85 11.84
N LEU A 514 18.73 -7.87 11.11
CA LEU A 514 18.09 -9.04 11.70
C LEU A 514 19.08 -9.88 12.53
N VAL A 515 20.31 -10.09 12.04
CA VAL A 515 21.34 -10.84 12.77
C VAL A 515 21.70 -10.13 14.08
N GLY A 516 21.93 -8.81 14.03
CA GLY A 516 22.18 -8.00 15.23
C GLY A 516 21.00 -8.04 16.22
N SER A 517 19.77 -7.97 15.72
CA SER A 517 18.55 -8.07 16.52
C SER A 517 18.41 -9.42 17.24
N ALA A 518 18.74 -10.51 16.55
CA ALA A 518 18.75 -11.85 17.10
C ALA A 518 19.85 -12.01 18.15
N LEU A 519 21.10 -11.68 17.83
CA LEU A 519 22.24 -11.81 18.74
C LEU A 519 22.09 -10.94 20.00
N LEU A 520 21.57 -9.72 19.88
CA LEU A 520 21.24 -8.86 21.02
C LEU A 520 20.17 -9.50 21.94
N THR A 521 19.15 -10.15 21.36
CA THR A 521 18.14 -10.88 22.13
C THR A 521 18.77 -12.08 22.85
N TYR A 522 19.61 -12.86 22.16
CA TYR A 522 20.30 -14.01 22.75
C TYR A 522 21.19 -13.58 23.92
N TYR A 523 21.97 -12.51 23.75
CA TYR A 523 22.81 -11.90 24.79
C TYR A 523 21.98 -11.47 26.01
N ILE A 524 20.87 -10.75 25.79
CA ILE A 524 19.98 -10.30 26.86
C ILE A 524 19.36 -11.49 27.62
N CYS A 525 19.01 -12.59 26.92
CA CYS A 525 18.46 -13.79 27.54
C CYS A 525 19.52 -14.58 28.33
N ILE A 526 20.68 -14.89 27.73
CA ILE A 526 21.71 -15.75 28.36
C ILE A 526 22.33 -15.11 29.61
N PHE A 527 22.57 -13.79 29.58
CA PHE A 527 23.05 -13.03 30.74
C PHE A 527 21.90 -12.48 31.62
N LYS A 528 20.64 -12.84 31.32
CA LYS A 528 19.43 -12.46 32.08
C LYS A 528 19.33 -10.95 32.34
N VAL A 529 19.74 -10.13 31.37
CA VAL A 529 19.92 -8.68 31.51
C VAL A 529 18.59 -8.00 31.85
N GLY A 530 18.54 -7.27 32.97
CA GLY A 530 17.31 -6.66 33.50
C GLY A 530 16.44 -7.61 34.35
N GLY A 531 16.84 -8.87 34.54
CA GLY A 531 16.18 -9.84 35.42
C GLY A 531 14.70 -10.01 35.10
N LYS A 532 13.82 -9.66 36.04
CA LYS A 532 12.35 -9.73 35.86
C LYS A 532 11.81 -8.85 34.73
N ASN A 533 12.56 -7.84 34.30
CA ASN A 533 12.20 -6.95 33.20
C ASN A 533 12.80 -7.39 31.85
N MET A 534 13.59 -8.47 31.81
CA MET A 534 14.32 -8.93 30.62
C MET A 534 13.42 -9.08 29.36
N PRO A 535 12.21 -9.69 29.42
CA PRO A 535 11.35 -9.78 28.23
C PRO A 535 10.80 -8.43 27.76
N TRP A 536 10.56 -7.49 28.68
CA TRP A 536 10.13 -6.13 28.35
C TRP A 536 11.27 -5.31 27.74
N LEU A 537 12.52 -5.54 28.17
CA LEU A 537 13.71 -4.93 27.57
C LEU A 537 13.89 -5.41 26.12
N VAL A 538 13.81 -6.72 25.87
CA VAL A 538 13.81 -7.27 24.50
C VAL A 538 12.67 -6.69 23.69
N PHE A 539 11.43 -6.75 24.19
CA PHE A 539 10.25 -6.22 23.50
C PHE A 539 10.42 -4.74 23.12
N ALA A 540 10.89 -3.90 24.04
CA ALA A 540 11.11 -2.48 23.79
C ALA A 540 12.20 -2.22 22.72
N LEU A 541 13.33 -2.93 22.79
CA LEU A 541 14.43 -2.79 21.82
C LEU A 541 14.01 -3.26 20.41
N GLN A 542 13.33 -4.40 20.31
CA GLN A 542 12.87 -4.94 19.02
C GLN A 542 11.78 -4.05 18.40
N MET A 543 10.83 -3.56 19.20
CA MET A 543 9.81 -2.60 18.73
C MET A 543 10.43 -1.26 18.33
N ALA A 544 11.41 -0.74 19.07
CA ALA A 544 12.10 0.51 18.71
C ALA A 544 12.87 0.38 17.38
N HIS A 545 13.54 -0.76 17.14
CA HIS A 545 14.26 -1.01 15.89
C HIS A 545 13.30 -1.12 14.69
N LEU A 546 12.16 -1.81 14.85
CA LEU A 546 11.10 -1.85 13.83
C LEU A 546 10.51 -0.45 13.57
N THR A 547 10.24 0.31 14.64
CA THR A 547 9.68 1.67 14.56
C THR A 547 10.66 2.64 13.86
N TYR A 548 11.96 2.49 14.09
CA TYR A 548 12.99 3.26 13.39
C TYR A 548 12.92 3.04 11.88
N ASN A 549 12.87 1.79 11.42
CA ASN A 549 12.77 1.50 9.98
C ASN A 549 11.41 1.93 9.38
N HIS A 550 10.30 1.79 10.12
CA HIS A 550 9.00 2.38 9.73
C HIS A 550 9.07 3.91 9.58
N ALA A 551 9.83 4.60 10.44
CA ALA A 551 10.07 6.04 10.33
C ALA A 551 10.96 6.37 9.12
N VAL A 552 12.03 5.60 8.88
CA VAL A 552 12.88 5.75 7.69
C VAL A 552 12.06 5.58 6.40
N ARG A 553 11.15 4.61 6.34
CA ARG A 553 10.23 4.46 5.19
C ARG A 553 9.37 5.70 4.99
N LYS A 554 8.65 6.10 6.05
CA LYS A 554 7.66 7.19 6.02
C LYS A 554 8.30 8.53 5.66
N PHE A 555 9.37 8.92 6.35
CA PHE A 555 10.01 10.22 6.19
C PHE A 555 11.02 10.24 5.02
N GLY A 556 11.53 9.09 4.60
CA GLY A 556 12.30 8.93 3.36
C GLY A 556 11.44 8.81 2.09
N GLY A 557 10.11 8.79 2.21
CA GLY A 557 9.19 8.75 1.06
C GLY A 557 9.21 7.44 0.27
N ILE A 558 9.66 6.33 0.87
CA ILE A 558 9.86 5.04 0.18
C ILE A 558 8.49 4.41 -0.19
N PRO A 559 8.19 4.21 -1.48
CA PRO A 559 6.89 3.71 -1.93
C PRO A 559 6.49 2.38 -1.29
N LEU A 560 5.20 2.16 -1.06
CA LEU A 560 4.66 0.91 -0.48
C LEU A 560 4.90 -0.34 -1.36
N SER A 561 5.20 -0.15 -2.65
CA SER A 561 5.58 -1.20 -3.59
C SER A 561 7.01 -1.71 -3.42
N THR A 562 7.89 -0.92 -2.80
CA THR A 562 9.30 -1.31 -2.56
C THR A 562 9.42 -2.26 -1.39
N ILE A 563 10.27 -3.28 -1.51
CA ILE A 563 10.55 -4.19 -0.40
C ILE A 563 11.64 -3.62 0.51
N GLU A 564 11.42 -3.81 1.81
CA GLU A 564 12.33 -3.41 2.87
C GLU A 564 12.21 -4.41 4.03
N ILE A 565 13.12 -4.28 5.00
CA ILE A 565 13.26 -5.24 6.09
C ILE A 565 12.13 -5.21 7.14
N THR A 566 11.23 -4.21 7.12
CA THR A 566 10.17 -4.04 8.13
C THR A 566 9.23 -5.24 8.20
N ALA A 567 8.88 -5.85 7.05
CA ALA A 567 8.05 -7.06 7.00
C ALA A 567 8.69 -8.25 7.76
N MET A 568 10.00 -8.44 7.60
CA MET A 568 10.76 -9.50 8.28
C MET A 568 11.01 -9.14 9.75
N GLN A 569 11.28 -7.87 10.06
CA GLN A 569 11.37 -7.39 11.44
C GLN A 569 10.06 -7.56 12.20
N MET A 570 8.90 -7.39 11.56
CA MET A 570 7.60 -7.66 12.16
C MET A 570 7.50 -9.12 12.64
N VAL A 571 7.98 -10.08 11.84
CA VAL A 571 8.08 -11.50 12.25
C VAL A 571 9.14 -11.70 13.35
N ALA A 572 10.32 -11.09 13.20
CA ALA A 572 11.41 -11.22 14.16
C ALA A 572 11.03 -10.68 15.55
N VAL A 573 10.32 -9.55 15.64
CA VAL A 573 9.76 -9.01 16.88
C VAL A 573 8.87 -10.04 17.60
N MET A 574 8.03 -10.77 16.86
CA MET A 574 7.19 -11.82 17.43
C MET A 574 8.03 -12.99 17.96
N ASN A 575 8.94 -13.53 17.15
CA ASN A 575 9.79 -14.66 17.53
C ASN A 575 10.71 -14.31 18.72
N LEU A 576 11.44 -13.20 18.64
CA LEU A 576 12.45 -12.77 19.60
C LEU A 576 11.85 -12.37 20.96
N SER A 577 10.73 -11.64 20.97
CA SER A 577 10.04 -11.32 22.24
C SER A 577 9.36 -12.55 22.87
N THR A 578 8.90 -13.52 22.07
CA THR A 578 8.35 -14.78 22.58
C THR A 578 9.46 -15.63 23.21
N PHE A 579 10.60 -15.77 22.53
CA PHE A 579 11.79 -16.44 23.07
C PHE A 579 12.23 -15.84 24.42
N ALA A 580 12.24 -14.51 24.55
CA ALA A 580 12.58 -13.83 25.79
C ALA A 580 11.56 -14.12 26.93
N TRP A 581 10.26 -14.10 26.63
CA TRP A 581 9.22 -14.49 27.58
C TRP A 581 9.33 -15.96 28.01
N ASP A 582 9.59 -16.86 27.06
CA ASP A 582 9.77 -18.29 27.31
C ASP A 582 11.03 -18.59 28.14
N CYS A 583 12.13 -17.85 27.93
CA CYS A 583 13.32 -17.91 28.79
C CYS A 583 13.05 -17.39 30.21
N TYR A 584 12.29 -16.30 30.37
CA TYR A 584 11.89 -15.79 31.68
C TYR A 584 10.99 -16.79 32.44
N ASP A 585 10.03 -17.40 31.74
CA ASP A 585 9.14 -18.43 32.29
C ASP A 585 9.85 -19.77 32.58
N GLY A 586 11.04 -20.01 32.00
CA GLY A 586 11.85 -21.21 32.21
C GLY A 586 13.01 -21.09 33.19
N GLN A 587 13.58 -19.89 33.38
CA GLN A 587 14.88 -19.70 34.05
C GLN A 587 14.88 -18.66 35.18
N ILE A 588 13.74 -18.02 35.45
CA ILE A 588 13.57 -16.98 36.47
C ILE A 588 12.28 -17.18 37.27
N ARG A 589 11.20 -17.69 36.67
CA ARG A 589 9.95 -18.07 37.35
C ARG A 589 9.95 -19.54 37.78
N THR A 590 9.05 -19.88 38.71
CA THR A 590 8.74 -21.28 39.05
C THR A 590 7.55 -21.81 38.23
N GLN A 591 7.36 -23.13 38.20
CA GLN A 591 6.33 -23.76 37.35
C GLN A 591 4.89 -23.46 37.80
N GLU A 592 4.71 -23.21 39.10
CA GLU A 592 3.43 -22.93 39.76
C GLU A 592 2.94 -21.50 39.47
N GLN A 593 3.87 -20.60 39.15
CA GLN A 593 3.55 -19.23 38.75
C GLN A 593 3.01 -19.17 37.31
N CYS A 594 3.37 -20.14 36.47
CA CYS A 594 3.08 -20.13 35.04
C CYS A 594 1.68 -20.70 34.73
N ASP A 595 1.04 -20.20 33.68
CA ASP A 595 -0.17 -20.84 33.14
C ASP A 595 0.16 -22.06 32.26
N ASP A 596 -0.83 -22.90 31.93
CA ASP A 596 -0.58 -24.17 31.22
C ASP A 596 -0.10 -24.00 29.77
N ALA A 597 -0.18 -22.80 29.17
CA ALA A 597 0.47 -22.49 27.91
C ALA A 597 1.95 -22.13 28.14
N GLN A 598 2.23 -21.32 29.16
CA GLN A 598 3.59 -20.91 29.57
C GLN A 598 4.42 -22.13 30.04
N LYS A 599 3.84 -23.04 30.83
CA LYS A 599 4.48 -24.32 31.24
C LYS A 599 4.92 -25.17 30.03
N LYS A 600 4.22 -25.04 28.89
CA LYS A 600 4.47 -25.78 27.64
C LYS A 600 5.35 -25.03 26.64
N SER A 601 5.74 -23.78 26.90
CA SER A 601 6.65 -23.01 26.04
C SER A 601 7.95 -22.58 26.72
N ARG A 602 8.04 -22.66 28.05
CA ARG A 602 9.23 -22.31 28.83
C ARG A 602 10.53 -22.93 28.28
N ILE A 603 11.61 -22.16 28.33
CA ILE A 603 12.95 -22.57 27.90
C ILE A 603 13.83 -22.67 29.15
N THR A 604 13.88 -23.84 29.76
CA THR A 604 14.73 -24.12 30.95
C THR A 604 16.22 -24.08 30.59
N GLU A 605 16.58 -24.60 29.42
CA GLU A 605 17.96 -24.69 28.93
C GLU A 605 18.16 -23.84 27.68
N MET A 606 19.13 -22.93 27.74
CA MET A 606 19.46 -22.04 26.61
C MET A 606 19.93 -22.84 25.38
N PRO A 607 19.43 -22.50 24.17
CA PRO A 607 19.97 -23.05 22.93
C PRO A 607 21.42 -22.66 22.67
N SER A 608 22.08 -23.43 21.80
CA SER A 608 23.29 -22.95 21.13
C SER A 608 22.99 -21.75 20.22
N VAL A 609 24.00 -20.90 19.96
CA VAL A 609 23.85 -19.77 19.03
C VAL A 609 23.39 -20.26 17.63
N LEU A 610 23.87 -21.41 17.17
CA LEU A 610 23.46 -22.00 15.89
C LEU A 610 22.00 -22.44 15.88
N GLU A 611 21.53 -23.12 16.93
CA GLU A 611 20.13 -23.53 17.06
C GLU A 611 19.19 -22.31 17.10
N PHE A 612 19.58 -21.28 17.85
CA PHE A 612 18.82 -20.04 17.98
C PHE A 612 18.80 -19.22 16.69
N LEU A 613 19.92 -19.08 15.98
CA LEU A 613 19.94 -18.43 14.67
C LEU A 613 19.17 -19.25 13.62
N GLY A 614 19.21 -20.58 13.70
CA GLY A 614 18.39 -21.46 12.87
C GLY A 614 16.88 -21.23 13.07
N TYR A 615 16.45 -20.94 14.30
CA TYR A 615 15.08 -20.53 14.62
C TYR A 615 14.75 -19.12 14.09
N ALA A 616 15.61 -18.14 14.36
CA ALA A 616 15.41 -16.75 13.92
C ALA A 616 15.37 -16.62 12.39
N PHE A 617 16.16 -17.43 11.68
CA PHE A 617 16.26 -17.49 10.23
C PHE A 617 15.65 -18.78 9.64
N TYR A 618 14.54 -19.24 10.21
CA TYR A 618 13.75 -20.33 9.62
C TYR A 618 13.04 -19.84 8.33
N PHE A 619 13.67 -20.08 7.18
CA PHE A 619 13.29 -19.43 5.92
C PHE A 619 11.81 -19.57 5.49
N PRO A 620 11.08 -20.68 5.73
CA PRO A 620 9.67 -20.78 5.34
C PRO A 620 8.75 -19.79 6.10
N GLY A 621 9.23 -19.21 7.21
CA GLY A 621 8.53 -18.17 7.96
C GLY A 621 9.23 -16.79 7.97
N VAL A 622 10.51 -16.69 7.56
CA VAL A 622 11.33 -15.47 7.78
C VAL A 622 10.83 -14.22 7.05
N LEU A 623 10.13 -14.39 5.91
CA LEU A 623 9.74 -13.28 5.05
C LEU A 623 8.47 -12.55 5.54
N ILE A 624 7.36 -13.26 5.73
CA ILE A 624 6.02 -12.71 6.03
C ILE A 624 5.32 -13.52 7.15
N GLY A 625 6.07 -14.34 7.87
CA GLY A 625 5.56 -15.36 8.79
C GLY A 625 5.22 -16.66 8.06
N PRO A 626 4.59 -17.63 8.73
CA PRO A 626 4.11 -17.55 10.12
C PRO A 626 5.23 -17.49 11.16
N SER A 627 4.97 -16.77 12.26
CA SER A 627 5.76 -16.89 13.49
C SER A 627 5.47 -18.24 14.15
N THR A 628 6.50 -18.83 14.77
CA THR A 628 6.43 -20.09 15.51
C THR A 628 7.15 -19.93 16.85
N ARG A 629 6.85 -20.79 17.83
CA ARG A 629 7.57 -20.76 19.12
C ARG A 629 8.85 -21.59 19.03
N PHE A 630 9.86 -21.17 19.78
CA PHE A 630 11.16 -21.85 19.79
C PHE A 630 11.08 -23.33 20.19
N VAL A 631 10.23 -23.70 21.17
CA VAL A 631 10.05 -25.12 21.57
C VAL A 631 9.50 -26.01 20.45
N ASP A 632 8.59 -25.48 19.63
CA ASP A 632 8.03 -26.21 18.48
C ASP A 632 9.10 -26.40 17.39
N TYR A 633 9.95 -25.38 17.17
CA TYR A 633 11.10 -25.45 16.27
C TYR A 633 12.17 -26.44 16.76
N ARG A 634 12.54 -26.40 18.05
CA ARG A 634 13.48 -27.35 18.68
C ARG A 634 13.01 -28.78 18.47
N ALA A 635 11.75 -29.09 18.80
CA ALA A 635 11.19 -30.43 18.63
C ALA A 635 11.17 -30.91 17.17
N TRP A 636 10.91 -30.02 16.20
CA TRP A 636 10.97 -30.35 14.78
C TRP A 636 12.40 -30.57 14.27
N SER A 637 13.35 -29.75 14.71
CA SER A 637 14.74 -29.83 14.28
C SER A 637 15.38 -31.15 14.75
N THR A 638 15.10 -31.55 15.99
CA THR A 638 15.52 -32.82 16.61
C THR A 638 14.71 -34.04 16.16
N GLY A 639 13.56 -33.84 15.50
CA GLY A 639 12.64 -34.91 15.09
C GLY A 639 11.66 -35.37 16.19
N GLN A 640 11.83 -34.90 17.43
CA GLN A 640 10.95 -35.20 18.56
C GLN A 640 9.48 -34.81 18.33
N LEU A 641 9.21 -33.84 17.45
CA LEU A 641 7.85 -33.44 17.05
C LEU A 641 7.04 -34.59 16.41
N PHE A 642 7.72 -35.62 15.89
CA PHE A 642 7.11 -36.80 15.27
C PHE A 642 7.16 -38.05 16.18
N ALA A 643 7.57 -37.93 17.45
CA ALA A 643 7.59 -39.04 18.39
C ALA A 643 6.20 -39.41 18.91
N SER A 644 5.90 -40.71 19.02
CA SER A 644 4.63 -41.20 19.59
C SER A 644 4.72 -41.29 21.11
N PRO A 645 3.83 -40.63 21.89
CA PRO A 645 3.88 -40.70 23.36
C PRO A 645 3.52 -42.06 23.94
N LYS A 646 2.78 -42.89 23.19
CA LYS A 646 2.29 -44.22 23.62
C LYS A 646 2.32 -45.16 22.42
N GLY A 647 3.14 -46.21 22.48
CA GLY A 647 3.57 -47.07 21.35
C GLY A 647 2.51 -47.95 20.66
N LYS A 648 1.26 -47.51 20.55
CA LYS A 648 0.22 -48.12 19.69
C LYS A 648 -0.09 -47.28 18.46
N GLU A 649 0.12 -45.95 18.50
CA GLU A 649 0.13 -45.12 17.29
C GLU A 649 1.52 -45.15 16.65
N LYS A 650 1.65 -45.70 15.44
CA LYS A 650 2.91 -45.74 14.66
C LYS A 650 3.26 -44.36 14.09
N ALA A 651 3.75 -43.46 14.94
CA ALA A 651 4.61 -42.38 14.49
C ALA A 651 6.02 -42.96 14.27
N ILE A 652 6.58 -42.79 13.07
CA ILE A 652 7.72 -43.58 12.61
C ILE A 652 9.02 -42.95 13.13
N ALA A 653 9.47 -43.41 14.30
CA ALA A 653 10.76 -43.06 14.87
C ALA A 653 11.80 -44.14 14.56
N THR A 654 12.46 -44.03 13.40
CA THR A 654 13.77 -44.63 13.16
C THR A 654 14.76 -43.50 12.83
N SER A 655 15.90 -43.49 13.52
CA SER A 655 16.86 -42.38 13.51
C SER A 655 17.76 -42.44 12.27
N GLY A 656 17.27 -41.91 11.15
CA GLY A 656 18.03 -41.74 9.91
C GLY A 656 17.40 -40.69 8.98
N PRO A 657 18.16 -40.10 8.05
CA PRO A 657 17.61 -39.19 7.04
C PRO A 657 16.72 -39.96 6.05
N GLY A 658 15.58 -39.37 5.67
CA GLY A 658 14.66 -40.01 4.72
C GLY A 658 13.20 -39.60 4.92
N LEU A 659 12.34 -40.02 3.97
CA LEU A 659 10.92 -39.66 3.97
C LEU A 659 10.13 -40.35 5.09
N ASP A 660 10.55 -41.55 5.50
CA ASP A 660 9.78 -42.41 6.39
C ASP A 660 9.59 -41.86 7.80
N CYS A 661 10.51 -40.99 8.27
CA CYS A 661 10.38 -40.35 9.59
C CYS A 661 9.32 -39.22 9.65
N TYR A 662 8.65 -38.90 8.53
CA TYR A 662 7.60 -37.88 8.48
C TYR A 662 6.20 -38.51 8.42
N PRO A 663 5.22 -38.01 9.21
CA PRO A 663 3.84 -38.47 9.13
C PRO A 663 3.24 -38.36 7.71
N ARG A 664 2.34 -39.29 7.37
CA ARG A 664 1.66 -39.33 6.07
C ARG A 664 0.87 -38.04 5.80
N GLY A 665 0.49 -37.82 4.52
CA GLY A 665 -0.34 -36.68 4.12
C GLY A 665 0.38 -35.32 3.96
N ARG A 666 1.63 -35.18 4.44
CA ARG A 666 2.45 -33.94 4.34
C ARG A 666 2.38 -33.26 2.97
N ILE A 667 2.68 -34.02 1.90
CA ILE A 667 2.73 -33.50 0.53
C ILE A 667 1.34 -33.02 0.07
N PHE A 668 0.28 -33.80 0.32
CA PHE A 668 -1.09 -33.41 -0.06
C PHE A 668 -1.58 -32.16 0.69
N ALA A 669 -1.28 -32.06 1.99
CA ALA A 669 -1.60 -30.88 2.78
C ALA A 669 -0.85 -29.62 2.29
N SER A 670 0.44 -29.77 1.94
CA SER A 670 1.24 -28.71 1.31
C SER A 670 0.68 -28.30 -0.05
N LEU A 671 0.37 -29.25 -0.94
CA LEU A 671 -0.19 -28.98 -2.27
C LEU A 671 -1.55 -28.28 -2.18
N ARG A 672 -2.40 -28.67 -1.24
CA ARG A 672 -3.68 -27.99 -0.99
C ARG A 672 -3.49 -26.52 -0.62
N GLN A 673 -2.47 -26.20 0.18
CA GLN A 673 -2.13 -24.82 0.54
C GLN A 673 -1.44 -24.06 -0.61
N LEU A 674 -0.59 -24.72 -1.41
CA LEU A 674 -0.03 -24.14 -2.64
C LEU A 674 -1.15 -23.74 -3.61
N THR A 675 -2.09 -24.64 -3.91
CA THR A 675 -3.24 -24.37 -4.79
C THR A 675 -4.12 -23.25 -4.24
N ALA A 676 -4.43 -23.25 -2.94
CA ALA A 676 -5.17 -22.15 -2.32
C ALA A 676 -4.43 -20.81 -2.45
N GLY A 677 -3.11 -20.82 -2.20
CA GLY A 677 -2.24 -19.66 -2.33
C GLY A 677 -2.26 -19.06 -3.73
N LEU A 678 -2.03 -19.90 -4.75
CA LEU A 678 -2.04 -19.52 -6.16
C LEU A 678 -3.42 -19.00 -6.60
N VAL A 679 -4.51 -19.66 -6.22
CA VAL A 679 -5.88 -19.25 -6.58
C VAL A 679 -6.21 -17.88 -5.98
N PHE A 680 -5.91 -17.64 -4.70
CA PHE A 680 -6.19 -16.34 -4.07
C PHE A 680 -5.28 -15.21 -4.57
N MET A 681 -4.02 -15.51 -4.95
CA MET A 681 -3.15 -14.53 -5.62
C MET A 681 -3.63 -14.20 -7.04
N ALA A 682 -4.13 -15.19 -7.81
CA ALA A 682 -4.73 -14.94 -9.11
C ALA A 682 -6.00 -14.08 -9.01
N ILE A 683 -6.88 -14.38 -8.04
CA ILE A 683 -8.07 -13.55 -7.75
C ILE A 683 -7.65 -12.13 -7.36
N TYR A 684 -6.65 -11.96 -6.51
CA TYR A 684 -6.14 -10.62 -6.15
C TYR A 684 -5.64 -9.86 -7.38
N SER A 685 -4.77 -10.47 -8.18
CA SER A 685 -4.12 -9.81 -9.33
C SER A 685 -5.11 -9.40 -10.42
N VAL A 686 -6.15 -10.20 -10.66
CA VAL A 686 -7.18 -9.90 -11.68
C VAL A 686 -8.21 -8.87 -11.19
N PHE A 687 -8.66 -8.96 -9.93
CA PHE A 687 -9.85 -8.22 -9.48
C PHE A 687 -9.56 -7.04 -8.53
N ALA A 688 -8.42 -6.99 -7.84
CA ALA A 688 -8.13 -5.88 -6.93
C ALA A 688 -7.94 -4.50 -7.60
N PRO A 689 -7.38 -4.38 -8.83
CA PRO A 689 -7.34 -3.09 -9.55
C PRO A 689 -8.75 -2.57 -9.88
N ALA A 690 -9.68 -3.48 -10.19
CA ALA A 690 -11.07 -3.13 -10.45
C ALA A 690 -11.80 -2.71 -9.16
N TYR A 691 -11.63 -3.48 -8.07
CA TYR A 691 -12.41 -3.37 -6.82
C TYR A 691 -11.54 -2.96 -5.62
N SER A 692 -11.25 -1.66 -5.53
CA SER A 692 -10.39 -1.08 -4.50
C SER A 692 -11.14 -0.12 -3.55
N TYR A 693 -10.51 0.26 -2.42
CA TYR A 693 -11.08 1.21 -1.46
C TYR A 693 -10.89 2.67 -1.93
N GLU A 694 -9.87 2.90 -2.73
CA GLU A 694 -9.44 4.17 -3.31
C GLU A 694 -10.54 4.77 -4.20
N LYS A 695 -11.36 3.92 -4.83
CA LYS A 695 -12.54 4.33 -5.61
C LYS A 695 -13.65 4.94 -4.75
N LEU A 696 -13.77 4.57 -3.46
CA LEU A 696 -14.73 5.19 -2.52
C LEU A 696 -14.38 6.64 -2.18
N ILE A 697 -13.12 7.06 -2.35
CA ILE A 697 -12.63 8.42 -2.05
C ILE A 697 -12.42 9.27 -3.31
N GLY A 698 -12.84 8.79 -4.49
CA GLY A 698 -12.81 9.55 -5.75
C GLY A 698 -11.58 9.33 -6.63
N LEU A 699 -10.65 8.44 -6.26
CA LEU A 699 -9.52 8.07 -7.11
C LEU A 699 -9.92 6.99 -8.12
N HIS A 700 -9.20 6.89 -9.24
CA HIS A 700 -9.38 5.84 -10.27
C HIS A 700 -10.83 5.76 -10.80
N GLY A 701 -11.33 6.84 -11.41
CA GLY A 701 -12.72 7.00 -11.88
C GLY A 701 -13.73 7.33 -10.77
N GLY A 702 -13.48 6.86 -9.54
CA GLY A 702 -14.29 7.19 -8.37
C GLY A 702 -15.72 6.64 -8.39
N LEU A 703 -16.44 6.82 -7.29
CA LEU A 703 -17.80 6.30 -7.10
C LEU A 703 -18.80 7.39 -6.74
N SER A 704 -18.47 8.67 -6.96
CA SER A 704 -19.29 9.84 -6.59
C SER A 704 -20.76 9.70 -7.03
N HIS A 705 -20.98 9.27 -8.27
CA HIS A 705 -22.27 9.04 -8.92
C HIS A 705 -23.14 7.94 -8.29
N LEU A 706 -22.56 6.98 -7.56
CA LEU A 706 -23.31 5.87 -6.96
C LEU A 706 -24.13 6.29 -5.74
N ALA A 707 -25.29 5.66 -5.55
CA ALA A 707 -26.07 5.79 -4.33
C ALA A 707 -25.32 5.21 -3.11
N TRP A 708 -25.67 5.67 -1.90
CA TRP A 708 -24.96 5.30 -0.67
C TRP A 708 -24.96 3.79 -0.39
N TYR A 709 -26.03 3.07 -0.75
CA TYR A 709 -26.12 1.61 -0.59
C TYR A 709 -25.25 0.87 -1.61
N GLN A 710 -25.07 1.41 -2.82
CA GLN A 710 -24.13 0.89 -3.81
C GLN A 710 -22.67 1.09 -3.34
N LYS A 711 -22.36 2.25 -2.73
CA LYS A 711 -21.06 2.50 -2.06
C LYS A 711 -20.81 1.54 -0.89
N LEU A 712 -21.85 1.21 -0.11
CA LEU A 712 -21.77 0.19 0.94
C LEU A 712 -21.50 -1.20 0.37
N ILE A 713 -22.19 -1.62 -0.70
CA ILE A 713 -21.93 -2.89 -1.41
C ILE A 713 -20.50 -2.92 -1.95
N TRP A 714 -20.05 -1.84 -2.59
CA TRP A 714 -18.68 -1.72 -3.09
C TRP A 714 -17.64 -1.90 -1.98
N MET A 715 -17.86 -1.29 -0.81
CA MET A 715 -16.99 -1.48 0.35
C MET A 715 -16.90 -2.94 0.81
N GLN A 716 -17.94 -3.76 0.60
CA GLN A 716 -17.88 -5.20 0.91
C GLN A 716 -17.01 -5.97 -0.10
N ILE A 717 -17.16 -5.66 -1.39
CA ILE A 717 -16.40 -6.29 -2.47
C ILE A 717 -14.91 -5.90 -2.35
N ALA A 718 -14.62 -4.61 -2.21
CA ALA A 718 -13.27 -4.08 -1.99
C ALA A 718 -12.63 -4.65 -0.72
N GLY A 719 -13.40 -4.79 0.37
CA GLY A 719 -12.92 -5.42 1.61
C GLY A 719 -12.56 -6.91 1.46
N PHE A 720 -13.35 -7.67 0.70
CA PHE A 720 -13.03 -9.05 0.37
C PHE A 720 -11.82 -9.17 -0.56
N MET A 721 -11.75 -8.36 -1.63
CA MET A 721 -10.61 -8.31 -2.54
C MET A 721 -9.32 -7.84 -1.84
N ALA A 722 -9.40 -6.94 -0.88
CA ALA A 722 -8.28 -6.56 -0.03
C ALA A 722 -7.76 -7.72 0.86
N ARG A 723 -8.61 -8.71 1.20
CA ARG A 723 -8.19 -9.90 1.97
C ARG A 723 -7.52 -10.97 1.12
N THR A 724 -7.85 -11.12 -0.15
CA THR A 724 -7.37 -12.25 -0.97
C THR A 724 -5.85 -12.29 -1.11
N LYS A 725 -5.14 -11.15 -1.13
CA LYS A 725 -3.66 -11.14 -1.08
C LYS A 725 -3.08 -11.80 0.17
N TYR A 726 -3.70 -11.61 1.33
CA TYR A 726 -3.26 -12.20 2.59
C TYR A 726 -3.60 -13.70 2.65
N TYR A 727 -4.75 -14.10 2.09
CA TYR A 727 -5.09 -15.51 1.91
C TYR A 727 -4.10 -16.22 0.98
N GLY A 728 -3.75 -15.57 -0.14
CA GLY A 728 -2.73 -16.03 -1.07
C GLY A 728 -1.38 -16.25 -0.38
N ILE A 729 -0.77 -15.17 0.10
CA ILE A 729 0.56 -15.18 0.71
C ILE A 729 0.63 -16.12 1.93
N TRP A 730 -0.32 -16.05 2.87
CA TRP A 730 -0.23 -16.89 4.08
C TRP A 730 -0.52 -18.37 3.82
N SER A 731 -1.35 -18.73 2.82
CA SER A 731 -1.44 -20.14 2.39
C SER A 731 -0.14 -20.61 1.74
N LEU A 732 0.56 -19.80 0.94
CA LEU A 732 1.88 -20.17 0.42
C LEU A 732 2.89 -20.45 1.56
N THR A 733 2.97 -19.56 2.56
CA THR A 733 3.88 -19.75 3.71
C THR A 733 3.51 -20.95 4.59
N ASP A 734 2.21 -21.21 4.80
CA ASP A 734 1.75 -22.39 5.55
C ASP A 734 2.05 -23.68 4.76
N GLY A 735 1.90 -23.66 3.44
CA GLY A 735 2.31 -24.76 2.55
C GLY A 735 3.79 -25.12 2.68
N ALA A 736 4.69 -24.13 2.61
CA ALA A 736 6.12 -24.34 2.82
C ALA A 736 6.45 -24.84 4.25
N CYS A 737 5.73 -24.36 5.28
CA CYS A 737 5.89 -24.84 6.67
C CYS A 737 5.33 -26.25 6.91
N ILE A 738 4.31 -26.66 6.15
CA ILE A 738 3.83 -28.04 6.12
C ILE A 738 4.87 -28.93 5.41
N LEU A 739 5.45 -28.45 4.30
CA LEU A 739 6.40 -29.21 3.50
C LEU A 739 7.73 -29.45 4.22
N SER A 740 8.23 -28.49 5.02
CA SER A 740 9.36 -28.69 5.94
C SER A 740 9.05 -29.70 7.06
N GLY A 741 7.77 -29.92 7.37
CA GLY A 741 7.26 -30.76 8.43
C GLY A 741 6.92 -30.02 9.74
N LEU A 742 7.31 -28.76 9.91
CA LEU A 742 7.03 -27.99 11.14
C LEU A 742 5.52 -27.76 11.37
N GLY A 743 4.72 -27.80 10.30
CA GLY A 743 3.26 -27.71 10.35
C GLY A 743 2.55 -28.88 11.06
N TYR A 744 3.25 -29.97 11.43
CA TYR A 744 2.61 -31.15 12.04
C TYR A 744 2.03 -30.88 13.44
N ASN A 745 0.79 -31.31 13.65
CA ASN A 745 0.02 -31.05 14.87
C ASN A 745 -0.74 -32.29 15.39
N GLY A 746 -0.09 -33.46 15.34
CA GLY A 746 -0.66 -34.72 15.80
C GLY A 746 -1.61 -35.38 14.79
N ILE A 747 -2.46 -36.28 15.29
CA ILE A 747 -3.47 -37.02 14.52
C ILE A 747 -4.86 -36.66 15.06
N ASP A 748 -5.87 -36.59 14.19
CA ASP A 748 -7.25 -36.52 14.64
C ASP A 748 -7.77 -37.90 15.08
N ARG A 749 -8.09 -38.06 16.37
CA ARG A 749 -8.61 -39.33 16.90
C ARG A 749 -9.95 -39.76 16.31
N LYS A 750 -10.75 -38.86 15.70
CA LYS A 750 -12.04 -39.19 15.09
C LYS A 750 -11.93 -39.63 13.63
N THR A 751 -10.93 -39.15 12.90
CA THR A 751 -10.78 -39.43 11.45
C THR A 751 -9.50 -40.20 11.09
N GLY A 752 -8.57 -40.38 12.03
CA GLY A 752 -7.26 -40.97 11.80
C GLY A 752 -6.31 -40.10 10.96
N GLN A 753 -6.71 -38.89 10.56
CA GLN A 753 -5.94 -38.04 9.67
C GLN A 753 -4.91 -37.20 10.41
N THR A 754 -3.70 -37.09 9.84
CA THR A 754 -2.63 -36.22 10.34
C THR A 754 -3.00 -34.75 10.22
N LYS A 755 -2.81 -33.98 11.28
CA LYS A 755 -3.07 -32.53 11.29
C LYS A 755 -1.84 -31.77 10.83
N TRP A 756 -2.04 -30.93 9.82
CA TRP A 756 -1.02 -30.09 9.20
C TRP A 756 -1.48 -28.63 9.32
N ASN A 757 -1.40 -28.10 10.55
CA ASN A 757 -1.89 -26.76 10.89
C ASN A 757 -1.18 -26.08 12.08
N ARG A 758 -0.03 -26.57 12.57
CA ARG A 758 0.70 -25.95 13.70
C ARG A 758 1.12 -24.51 13.39
N CYS A 759 1.54 -24.26 12.15
CA CYS A 759 2.02 -22.96 11.68
C CYS A 759 0.90 -22.07 11.12
N ARG A 760 -0.34 -22.57 11.02
CA ARG A 760 -1.40 -22.01 10.17
C ARG A 760 -1.78 -20.59 10.60
N ASN A 761 -1.58 -19.61 9.73
CA ASN A 761 -1.84 -18.21 10.05
C ASN A 761 -3.25 -17.70 9.69
N ILE A 762 -4.00 -18.42 8.84
CA ILE A 762 -5.39 -18.08 8.47
C ILE A 762 -6.30 -19.31 8.32
N ASP A 763 -7.57 -19.16 8.72
CA ASP A 763 -8.65 -20.14 8.48
C ASP A 763 -9.81 -19.53 7.67
N ILE A 764 -9.61 -19.36 6.36
CA ILE A 764 -10.46 -18.58 5.43
C ILE A 764 -11.97 -18.79 5.64
N PRO A 765 -12.53 -20.02 5.68
CA PRO A 765 -13.98 -20.19 5.88
C PRO A 765 -14.46 -19.65 7.23
N LYS A 766 -13.64 -19.73 8.28
CA LYS A 766 -13.99 -19.22 9.62
C LYS A 766 -13.75 -17.72 9.77
N ILE A 767 -13.14 -17.06 8.78
CA ILE A 767 -13.06 -15.61 8.70
C ILE A 767 -14.32 -15.12 7.98
N GLU A 768 -14.59 -15.61 6.76
CA GLU A 768 -15.72 -15.15 5.94
C GLU A 768 -17.10 -15.55 6.50
N PHE A 769 -17.18 -16.64 7.27
CA PHE A 769 -18.39 -17.08 7.98
C PHE A 769 -18.29 -16.92 9.51
N ALA A 770 -17.42 -16.02 10.00
CA ALA A 770 -17.33 -15.69 11.42
C ALA A 770 -18.67 -15.12 11.92
N ASN A 771 -19.26 -15.72 12.96
CA ASN A 771 -20.49 -15.21 13.56
C ASN A 771 -20.24 -14.00 14.46
N ASN A 772 -18.98 -13.67 14.78
CA ASN A 772 -18.63 -12.55 15.64
C ASN A 772 -17.14 -12.18 15.54
N TRP A 773 -16.82 -10.95 15.97
CA TRP A 773 -15.45 -10.40 15.99
C TRP A 773 -14.41 -11.19 16.82
N LYS A 774 -14.80 -12.03 17.78
CA LYS A 774 -13.83 -12.85 18.54
C LYS A 774 -13.39 -14.06 17.72
N GLU A 775 -14.36 -14.78 17.15
CA GLU A 775 -14.13 -15.89 16.21
C GLU A 775 -13.34 -15.46 14.97
N LEU A 776 -13.67 -14.28 14.42
CA LEU A 776 -12.96 -13.66 13.30
C LEU A 776 -11.48 -13.45 13.62
N LEU A 777 -11.18 -12.83 14.78
CA LEU A 777 -9.80 -12.54 15.20
C LEU A 777 -9.04 -13.78 15.68
N ASP A 778 -9.72 -14.84 16.13
CA ASP A 778 -9.07 -16.14 16.41
C ASP A 778 -8.64 -16.88 15.12
N HIS A 779 -9.10 -16.45 13.95
CA HIS A 779 -8.85 -17.08 12.66
C HIS A 779 -8.18 -16.19 11.61
N TRP A 780 -8.08 -14.88 11.84
CA TRP A 780 -7.26 -13.93 11.07
C TRP A 780 -5.90 -13.71 11.74
N ASN A 781 -4.80 -13.86 10.98
CA ASN A 781 -3.42 -13.64 11.45
C ASN A 781 -3.13 -14.32 12.81
N MET A 782 -3.39 -15.62 12.86
CA MET A 782 -3.55 -16.42 14.07
C MET A 782 -2.33 -16.36 15.00
N ASN A 783 -1.11 -16.46 14.46
CA ASN A 783 0.11 -16.46 15.28
C ASN A 783 0.37 -15.09 15.91
N THR A 784 0.04 -13.99 15.22
CA THR A 784 0.09 -12.62 15.78
C THR A 784 -0.90 -12.47 16.93
N ASN A 785 -2.10 -13.06 16.83
CA ASN A 785 -3.07 -13.09 17.92
C ASN A 785 -2.60 -13.93 19.13
N VAL A 786 -1.85 -15.03 18.91
CA VAL A 786 -1.21 -15.81 19.99
C VAL A 786 -0.07 -15.02 20.65
N TRP A 787 0.77 -14.34 19.86
CA TRP A 787 1.81 -13.44 20.36
C TRP A 787 1.23 -12.31 21.22
N LEU A 788 0.26 -11.55 20.70
CA LEU A 788 -0.42 -10.49 21.42
C LEU A 788 -1.12 -10.98 22.71
N ARG A 789 -1.69 -12.18 22.69
CA ARG A 789 -2.29 -12.84 23.88
C ARG A 789 -1.23 -13.12 24.95
N ASN A 790 -0.15 -13.81 24.58
CA ASN A 790 0.79 -14.38 25.53
C ASN A 790 1.89 -13.40 25.99
N ASN A 791 2.24 -12.41 25.17
CA ASN A 791 3.37 -11.50 25.44
C ASN A 791 2.91 -10.10 25.87
N VAL A 792 1.64 -9.73 25.60
CA VAL A 792 1.09 -8.40 25.89
C VAL A 792 -0.13 -8.50 26.80
N TYR A 793 -1.23 -9.09 26.33
CA TYR A 793 -2.53 -9.10 27.04
C TYR A 793 -2.43 -9.74 28.43
N LYS A 794 -1.87 -10.96 28.51
CA LYS A 794 -1.64 -11.68 29.77
C LYS A 794 -0.59 -11.01 30.66
N ARG A 795 0.46 -10.41 30.08
CA ARG A 795 1.62 -9.85 30.81
C ARG A 795 1.37 -8.47 31.43
N ILE A 796 0.37 -7.73 30.91
CA ILE A 796 -0.08 -6.44 31.47
C ILE A 796 -1.05 -6.62 32.66
N ALA A 797 -1.70 -7.78 32.76
CA ALA A 797 -2.56 -8.09 33.90
C ALA A 797 -1.74 -8.25 35.18
N ARG A 798 -2.26 -7.77 36.32
CA ARG A 798 -1.63 -8.02 37.62
C ARG A 798 -1.76 -9.52 37.95
N PRO A 799 -0.73 -10.18 38.51
CA PRO A 799 -0.83 -11.55 38.99
C PRO A 799 -2.09 -11.76 39.85
N GLY A 800 -2.82 -12.85 39.61
CA GLY A 800 -4.07 -13.16 40.31
C GLY A 800 -5.30 -12.31 39.93
N LYS A 801 -5.24 -11.41 38.93
CA LYS A 801 -6.41 -10.65 38.44
C LYS A 801 -6.71 -10.93 36.97
N LYS A 802 -7.97 -11.25 36.64
CA LYS A 802 -8.40 -11.45 35.25
C LYS A 802 -8.17 -10.15 34.43
N PRO A 803 -7.66 -10.21 33.19
CA PRO A 803 -7.26 -9.01 32.45
C PRO A 803 -8.47 -8.15 32.05
N GLY A 804 -8.35 -6.82 32.14
CA GLY A 804 -9.45 -5.87 31.92
C GLY A 804 -9.30 -5.02 30.66
N LEU A 805 -10.13 -3.97 30.55
CA LEU A 805 -10.15 -3.03 29.41
C LEU A 805 -8.76 -2.46 29.07
N LYS A 806 -7.92 -2.16 30.08
CA LYS A 806 -6.54 -1.70 29.88
C LYS A 806 -5.70 -2.71 29.06
N SER A 807 -5.81 -4.00 29.36
CA SER A 807 -5.10 -5.05 28.63
C SER A 807 -5.59 -5.09 27.17
N THR A 808 -6.91 -5.06 26.94
CA THR A 808 -7.47 -5.01 25.58
C THR A 808 -6.98 -3.80 24.79
N MET A 809 -7.11 -2.58 25.34
CA MET A 809 -6.70 -1.35 24.67
C MET A 809 -5.20 -1.34 24.36
N THR A 810 -4.36 -1.79 25.30
CA THR A 810 -2.91 -1.85 25.07
C THR A 810 -2.54 -2.90 24.03
N THR A 811 -3.24 -4.04 23.98
CA THR A 811 -3.06 -5.07 22.93
C THR A 811 -3.39 -4.54 21.54
N PHE A 812 -4.53 -3.85 21.36
CA PHE A 812 -4.88 -3.26 20.06
C PHE A 812 -3.96 -2.09 19.67
N PHE A 813 -3.55 -1.25 20.62
CA PHE A 813 -2.55 -0.19 20.37
C PHE A 813 -1.19 -0.77 19.95
N THR A 814 -0.73 -1.81 20.64
CA THR A 814 0.51 -2.53 20.28
C THR A 814 0.42 -3.13 18.88
N SER A 815 -0.73 -3.69 18.51
CA SER A 815 -0.98 -4.18 17.15
C SER A 815 -0.87 -3.05 16.11
N ALA A 816 -1.43 -1.87 16.37
CA ALA A 816 -1.30 -0.72 15.46
C ALA A 816 0.16 -0.26 15.31
N PHE A 817 0.84 -0.05 16.44
CA PHE A 817 2.23 0.44 16.47
C PHE A 817 3.23 -0.55 15.84
N TRP A 818 2.95 -1.85 15.89
CA TRP A 818 3.73 -2.89 15.19
C TRP A 818 3.55 -2.85 13.66
N HIS A 819 2.37 -2.49 13.15
CA HIS A 819 2.17 -2.27 11.71
C HIS A 819 2.82 -0.98 11.21
N GLY A 820 2.93 0.07 12.05
CA GLY A 820 3.77 1.23 11.79
C GLY A 820 3.21 2.58 12.24
N LEU A 821 3.64 3.64 11.56
CA LEU A 821 3.38 5.04 11.92
C LEU A 821 2.27 5.71 11.09
N GLU A 822 1.42 4.92 10.41
CA GLU A 822 0.30 5.45 9.63
C GLU A 822 -1.00 5.57 10.45
N PRO A 823 -1.70 6.73 10.44
CA PRO A 823 -2.93 6.94 11.21
C PRO A 823 -4.00 5.88 10.97
N GLY A 824 -4.10 5.35 9.75
CA GLY A 824 -5.03 4.31 9.35
C GLY A 824 -4.93 3.03 10.19
N TYR A 825 -3.73 2.63 10.60
CA TYR A 825 -3.57 1.48 11.49
C TYR A 825 -4.26 1.72 12.85
N TYR A 826 -4.03 2.88 13.46
CA TYR A 826 -4.63 3.24 14.75
C TYR A 826 -6.15 3.35 14.64
N LEU A 827 -6.67 3.99 13.59
CA LEU A 827 -8.11 4.07 13.33
C LEU A 827 -8.76 2.68 13.23
N SER A 828 -8.17 1.76 12.45
CA SER A 828 -8.67 0.40 12.29
C SER A 828 -8.61 -0.42 13.59
N PHE A 829 -7.45 -0.47 14.27
CA PHE A 829 -7.31 -1.31 15.46
C PHE A 829 -8.07 -0.77 16.68
N ILE A 830 -8.19 0.55 16.84
CA ILE A 830 -9.00 1.13 17.93
C ILE A 830 -10.48 0.85 17.68
N LEU A 831 -10.99 1.05 16.45
CA LEU A 831 -12.38 0.73 16.12
C LEU A 831 -12.68 -0.77 16.26
N ALA A 832 -11.76 -1.64 15.82
CA ALA A 832 -11.86 -3.09 16.02
C ALA A 832 -12.00 -3.48 17.50
N ALA A 833 -11.34 -2.77 18.42
CA ALA A 833 -11.47 -3.02 19.86
C ALA A 833 -12.87 -2.67 20.41
N PHE A 834 -13.52 -1.63 19.89
CA PHE A 834 -14.92 -1.31 20.19
C PHE A 834 -15.89 -2.32 19.57
N MET A 835 -15.69 -2.70 18.30
CA MET A 835 -16.50 -3.71 17.61
C MET A 835 -16.41 -5.09 18.28
N GLN A 836 -15.21 -5.52 18.69
CA GLN A 836 -15.01 -6.75 19.45
C GLN A 836 -15.59 -6.66 20.89
N SER A 837 -15.87 -5.46 21.40
CA SER A 837 -16.58 -5.27 22.67
C SER A 837 -18.10 -5.34 22.48
N ALA A 838 -18.64 -4.64 21.46
CA ALA A 838 -20.04 -4.73 21.06
C ALA A 838 -20.46 -6.18 20.73
N ALA A 839 -19.64 -6.90 19.97
CA ALA A 839 -19.90 -8.29 19.60
C ALA A 839 -19.96 -9.24 20.81
N LYS A 840 -19.17 -9.01 21.87
CA LYS A 840 -19.28 -9.79 23.13
C LYS A 840 -20.58 -9.49 23.86
N MET A 841 -21.01 -8.23 23.92
CA MET A 841 -22.27 -7.84 24.55
C MET A 841 -23.47 -8.43 23.79
N LEU A 842 -23.47 -8.36 22.45
CA LEU A 842 -24.47 -9.00 21.61
C LEU A 842 -24.49 -10.52 21.81
N ARG A 843 -23.34 -11.21 21.76
CA ARG A 843 -23.26 -12.66 22.01
C ARG A 843 -23.77 -13.04 23.41
N ARG A 844 -23.50 -12.23 24.43
CA ARG A 844 -23.97 -12.45 25.81
C ARG A 844 -25.49 -12.33 25.96
N HIS A 845 -26.09 -11.28 25.41
CA HIS A 845 -27.50 -10.93 25.66
C HIS A 845 -28.47 -11.47 24.60
N LEU A 846 -28.03 -11.64 23.35
CA LEU A 846 -28.90 -12.00 22.23
C LEU A 846 -28.87 -13.51 21.91
N ARG A 847 -27.70 -14.16 21.92
CA ARG A 847 -27.57 -15.61 21.61
C ARG A 847 -28.45 -16.51 22.51
N PRO A 848 -28.59 -16.26 23.83
CA PRO A 848 -29.40 -17.10 24.70
C PRO A 848 -30.91 -17.10 24.40
N ILE A 849 -31.41 -16.19 23.55
CA ILE A 849 -32.81 -16.20 23.09
C ILE A 849 -33.02 -17.32 22.05
N PHE A 850 -31.98 -17.69 21.30
CA PHE A 850 -32.02 -18.70 20.23
C PHE A 850 -31.36 -20.03 20.64
N PHE A 851 -30.47 -20.00 21.62
CA PHE A 851 -29.69 -21.15 22.09
C PHE A 851 -29.79 -21.32 23.61
N ALA A 852 -30.53 -22.34 24.06
CA ALA A 852 -30.64 -22.69 25.47
C ALA A 852 -29.28 -23.05 26.12
N GLN A 853 -28.32 -23.52 25.32
CA GLN A 853 -26.90 -23.65 25.69
C GLN A 853 -26.08 -22.70 24.80
N PRO A 854 -25.56 -21.57 25.31
CA PRO A 854 -24.91 -20.55 24.47
C PRO A 854 -23.59 -21.02 23.84
N ASN A 855 -22.92 -22.02 24.43
CA ASN A 855 -21.63 -22.55 23.97
C ASN A 855 -21.76 -23.64 22.89
N VAL A 856 -22.97 -23.96 22.42
CA VAL A 856 -23.17 -24.78 21.22
C VAL A 856 -22.41 -24.17 20.03
N ALA A 857 -21.79 -25.02 19.22
CA ALA A 857 -21.04 -24.60 18.03
C ALA A 857 -21.90 -23.79 17.04
N ASN A 858 -21.24 -22.98 16.21
CA ASN A 858 -21.90 -22.32 15.08
C ASN A 858 -22.19 -23.34 13.95
N PRO A 859 -23.24 -23.11 13.13
CA PRO A 859 -23.54 -23.98 11.99
C PRO A 859 -22.40 -23.97 10.96
N THR A 860 -22.17 -25.14 10.36
CA THR A 860 -21.22 -25.40 9.27
C THR A 860 -21.94 -26.20 8.18
N PHE A 861 -21.42 -26.22 6.96
CA PHE A 861 -22.02 -27.00 5.86
C PHE A 861 -22.27 -28.48 6.21
N SER A 862 -21.46 -29.07 7.10
CA SER A 862 -21.59 -30.46 7.57
C SER A 862 -22.63 -30.69 8.69
N ASN A 863 -23.14 -29.65 9.35
CA ASN A 863 -24.13 -29.79 10.43
C ASN A 863 -25.27 -28.75 10.38
N VAL A 864 -25.43 -27.99 9.30
CA VAL A 864 -26.47 -26.96 9.15
C VAL A 864 -27.89 -27.50 9.40
N SER A 865 -28.13 -28.78 9.11
CA SER A 865 -29.39 -29.49 9.35
C SER A 865 -29.71 -29.77 10.82
N THR A 866 -28.78 -29.57 11.76
CA THR A 866 -29.01 -29.81 13.20
C THR A 866 -29.48 -28.57 13.97
N TYR A 867 -29.85 -27.49 13.27
CA TYR A 867 -30.23 -26.19 13.85
C TYR A 867 -31.65 -25.80 13.43
N SER A 868 -32.37 -25.08 14.30
CA SER A 868 -33.69 -24.55 13.95
C SER A 868 -33.59 -23.40 12.93
N PRO A 869 -34.65 -23.08 12.16
CA PRO A 869 -34.66 -21.93 11.26
C PRO A 869 -34.32 -20.61 11.97
N GLU A 870 -34.75 -20.44 13.22
CA GLU A 870 -34.45 -19.25 14.04
C GLU A 870 -32.96 -19.16 14.41
N GLN A 871 -32.34 -20.30 14.74
CA GLN A 871 -30.90 -20.38 15.02
C GLN A 871 -30.08 -20.11 13.76
N LEU A 872 -30.49 -20.63 12.61
CA LEU A 872 -29.87 -20.36 11.32
C LEU A 872 -30.02 -18.88 10.92
N LEU A 873 -31.18 -18.27 11.16
CA LEU A 873 -31.42 -16.84 10.94
C LEU A 873 -30.52 -15.97 11.85
N TYR A 874 -30.46 -16.27 13.15
CA TYR A 874 -29.55 -15.60 14.08
C TYR A 874 -28.09 -15.68 13.62
N CYS A 875 -27.62 -16.88 13.25
CA CYS A 875 -26.24 -17.10 12.84
C CYS A 875 -25.94 -16.37 11.52
N THR A 876 -26.83 -16.44 10.53
CA THR A 876 -26.69 -15.76 9.24
C THR A 876 -26.64 -14.24 9.42
N ALA A 877 -27.55 -13.67 10.22
CA ALA A 877 -27.52 -12.24 10.55
C ALA A 877 -26.23 -11.85 11.30
N SER A 878 -25.73 -12.71 12.20
CA SER A 878 -24.49 -12.48 12.94
C SER A 878 -23.25 -12.50 12.04
N VAL A 879 -23.21 -13.36 11.02
CA VAL A 879 -22.19 -13.35 9.96
C VAL A 879 -22.27 -12.08 9.13
N ILE A 880 -23.46 -11.71 8.65
CA ILE A 880 -23.66 -10.49 7.85
C ILE A 880 -23.18 -9.24 8.62
N VAL A 881 -23.57 -9.08 9.89
CA VAL A 881 -23.13 -7.95 10.73
C VAL A 881 -21.62 -7.98 10.97
N SER A 882 -21.01 -9.15 11.17
CA SER A 882 -19.55 -9.29 11.35
C SER A 882 -18.78 -8.87 10.09
N GLN A 883 -19.25 -9.29 8.91
CA GLN A 883 -18.63 -8.95 7.62
C GLN A 883 -18.84 -7.46 7.27
N LEU A 884 -20.06 -6.94 7.45
CA LEU A 884 -20.37 -5.51 7.27
C LEU A 884 -19.50 -4.60 8.14
N THR A 885 -19.18 -5.01 9.37
CA THR A 885 -18.34 -4.24 10.28
C THR A 885 -16.85 -4.45 10.03
N LEU A 886 -16.41 -5.66 9.64
CA LEU A 886 -15.03 -5.93 9.21
C LEU A 886 -14.61 -5.05 8.03
N ASN A 887 -15.37 -5.10 6.93
CA ASN A 887 -15.04 -4.38 5.70
C ASN A 887 -15.02 -2.85 5.92
N TYR A 888 -15.84 -2.35 6.85
CA TYR A 888 -15.83 -0.95 7.27
C TYR A 888 -14.61 -0.59 8.12
N ALA A 889 -14.26 -1.42 9.10
CA ALA A 889 -13.16 -1.16 10.03
C ALA A 889 -11.78 -1.32 9.40
N VAL A 890 -11.64 -2.09 8.32
CA VAL A 890 -10.38 -2.30 7.58
C VAL A 890 -10.10 -1.21 6.54
N ALA A 891 -11.08 -0.36 6.20
CA ALA A 891 -10.86 0.72 5.21
C ALA A 891 -9.67 1.66 5.54
N PRO A 892 -9.47 2.11 6.80
CA PRO A 892 -8.30 2.90 7.17
C PRO A 892 -6.97 2.13 7.08
N PHE A 893 -6.94 0.85 7.45
CA PHE A 893 -5.76 -0.02 7.32
C PHE A 893 -5.31 -0.15 5.86
N MET A 894 -6.24 -0.11 4.90
CA MET A 894 -5.93 -0.18 3.48
C MET A 894 -5.51 1.18 2.90
N LEU A 895 -6.15 2.28 3.34
CA LEU A 895 -5.92 3.62 2.81
C LEU A 895 -4.79 4.41 3.51
N LEU A 896 -4.40 3.99 4.73
CA LEU A 896 -3.30 4.49 5.58
C LEU A 896 -3.37 5.96 6.02
N GLU A 897 -3.66 6.90 5.12
CA GLU A 897 -3.78 8.31 5.43
C GLU A 897 -5.03 8.64 6.26
N LEU A 898 -4.90 9.60 7.17
CA LEU A 898 -6.02 10.12 7.98
C LEU A 898 -7.15 10.72 7.12
N LYS A 899 -6.81 11.52 6.11
CA LYS A 899 -7.80 12.18 5.23
C LYS A 899 -8.57 11.15 4.40
N ALA A 900 -7.85 10.23 3.75
CA ALA A 900 -8.43 9.13 2.97
C ALA A 900 -9.34 8.23 3.84
N SER A 901 -8.88 7.86 5.04
CA SER A 901 -9.65 7.05 5.99
C SER A 901 -10.99 7.69 6.37
N ILE A 902 -10.98 8.99 6.71
CA ILE A 902 -12.19 9.74 7.05
C ILE A 902 -13.11 9.90 5.83
N ALA A 903 -12.56 10.13 4.64
CA ALA A 903 -13.32 10.24 3.40
C ALA A 903 -14.06 8.94 3.06
N ALA A 904 -13.39 7.78 3.16
CA ALA A 904 -14.00 6.47 2.89
C ALA A 904 -15.14 6.14 3.87
N TRP A 905 -14.98 6.51 5.14
CA TRP A 905 -16.04 6.39 6.14
C TRP A 905 -17.20 7.37 5.91
N LYS A 906 -16.92 8.60 5.46
CA LYS A 906 -17.94 9.60 5.08
C LYS A 906 -18.75 9.15 3.86
N ALA A 907 -18.13 8.51 2.88
CA ALA A 907 -18.78 7.99 1.66
C ALA A 907 -19.88 6.95 1.94
N VAL A 908 -19.88 6.33 3.13
CA VAL A 908 -20.90 5.38 3.60
C VAL A 908 -21.55 5.83 4.93
N TYR A 909 -21.61 7.15 5.18
CA TYR A 909 -22.27 7.78 6.32
C TYR A 909 -21.92 7.20 7.70
N PHE A 910 -20.65 6.80 7.88
CA PHE A 910 -20.12 6.27 9.15
C PHE A 910 -20.88 5.06 9.75
N TYR A 911 -21.58 4.27 8.92
CA TYR A 911 -22.51 3.23 9.43
C TYR A 911 -21.90 2.29 10.47
N GLY A 912 -20.64 1.88 10.31
CA GLY A 912 -19.96 0.99 11.25
C GLY A 912 -19.70 1.61 12.63
N HIS A 913 -19.49 2.93 12.72
CA HIS A 913 -19.45 3.63 14.00
C HIS A 913 -20.85 3.63 14.64
N VAL A 914 -21.87 4.03 13.87
CA VAL A 914 -23.26 4.15 14.36
C VAL A 914 -23.74 2.80 14.91
N LEU A 915 -23.59 1.71 14.15
CA LEU A 915 -23.96 0.36 14.61
C LEU A 915 -23.21 -0.05 15.88
N THR A 916 -21.91 0.22 15.96
CA THR A 916 -21.07 -0.20 17.10
C THR A 916 -21.44 0.54 18.38
N PHE A 917 -21.47 1.88 18.33
CA PHE A 917 -21.73 2.69 19.53
C PHE A 917 -23.20 2.64 19.94
N LEU A 918 -24.14 2.60 19.01
CA LEU A 918 -25.56 2.44 19.34
C LEU A 918 -25.82 1.06 19.98
N ALA A 919 -25.20 -0.02 19.50
CA ALA A 919 -25.34 -1.34 20.13
C ALA A 919 -24.77 -1.37 21.56
N ILE A 920 -23.60 -0.76 21.78
CA ILE A 920 -23.01 -0.65 23.14
C ILE A 920 -23.93 0.18 24.05
N MET A 921 -24.34 1.37 23.61
CA MET A 921 -25.20 2.27 24.38
C MET A 921 -26.55 1.64 24.72
N ALA A 922 -27.24 1.03 23.75
CA ALA A 922 -28.53 0.39 23.99
C ALA A 922 -28.42 -0.77 24.98
N LEU A 923 -27.42 -1.65 24.81
CA LEU A 923 -27.22 -2.81 25.69
C LEU A 923 -26.83 -2.40 27.12
N GLN A 924 -26.08 -1.31 27.30
CA GLN A 924 -25.79 -0.73 28.61
C GLN A 924 -27.03 -0.05 29.22
N ASN A 925 -27.76 0.75 28.43
CA ASN A 925 -28.94 1.50 28.86
C ASN A 925 -30.22 0.65 28.86
N GLY A 926 -30.15 -0.53 29.48
CA GLY A 926 -31.31 -1.36 29.80
C GLY A 926 -31.68 -2.45 28.79
N LEU A 927 -31.34 -2.34 27.51
CA LEU A 927 -31.70 -3.38 26.52
C LEU A 927 -31.08 -4.75 26.88
N GLY A 928 -29.83 -4.77 27.37
CA GLY A 928 -29.19 -6.01 27.83
C GLY A 928 -29.95 -6.69 28.98
N ASN A 929 -30.52 -5.90 29.91
CA ASN A 929 -31.35 -6.43 31.00
C ASN A 929 -32.74 -6.88 30.51
N ALA A 930 -33.31 -6.22 29.51
CA ALA A 930 -34.58 -6.62 28.89
C ALA A 930 -34.43 -7.95 28.11
N LEU A 931 -33.31 -8.13 27.40
CA LEU A 931 -32.96 -9.38 26.72
C LEU A 931 -32.65 -10.50 27.74
N ASP A 932 -31.86 -10.22 28.80
CA ASP A 932 -31.63 -11.15 29.91
C ASP A 932 -32.94 -11.57 30.61
N ARG A 933 -33.97 -10.69 30.65
CA ARG A 933 -35.31 -11.04 31.15
C ARG A 933 -36.04 -11.96 30.18
N LYS A 934 -36.02 -11.66 28.88
CA LYS A 934 -36.70 -12.46 27.84
C LYS A 934 -36.11 -13.87 27.71
N SER A 935 -34.79 -14.02 27.87
CA SER A 935 -34.12 -15.34 27.79
C SER A 935 -34.09 -16.11 29.12
N GLY A 936 -34.76 -15.64 30.18
CA GLY A 936 -34.71 -16.23 31.52
C GLY A 936 -33.37 -16.10 32.26
N ASN A 937 -32.35 -15.45 31.66
CA ASN A 937 -31.01 -15.32 32.23
C ASN A 937 -30.95 -14.46 33.50
N LEU A 938 -31.91 -13.57 33.73
CA LEU A 938 -31.93 -12.78 34.97
C LEU A 938 -32.02 -13.67 36.24
N THR A 939 -32.63 -14.86 36.13
CA THR A 939 -32.75 -15.83 37.22
C THR A 939 -31.43 -16.57 37.49
N SER A 940 -30.71 -16.95 36.43
CA SER A 940 -29.37 -17.56 36.56
C SER A 940 -28.32 -16.53 37.01
N LYS A 941 -28.46 -15.27 36.58
CA LYS A 941 -27.61 -14.13 36.97
C LYS A 941 -27.68 -13.88 38.48
N LYS A 942 -28.86 -13.83 39.10
CA LYS A 942 -28.99 -13.78 40.58
C LYS A 942 -28.29 -14.95 41.27
N ARG A 943 -28.55 -16.18 40.80
CA ARG A 943 -27.97 -17.42 41.36
C ARG A 943 -26.45 -17.54 41.17
N ALA A 944 -25.88 -16.74 40.26
CA ALA A 944 -24.45 -16.59 40.04
C ALA A 944 -23.86 -15.40 40.84
N GLU A 945 -24.59 -14.30 41.02
CA GLU A 945 -24.15 -13.13 41.81
C GLU A 945 -24.04 -13.44 43.32
N GLU A 946 -24.76 -14.45 43.80
CA GLU A 946 -24.59 -15.10 45.12
C GLU A 946 -23.40 -16.09 45.18
N GLY A 947 -22.70 -16.34 44.07
CA GLY A 947 -21.62 -17.35 43.97
C GLY A 947 -20.27 -16.85 43.47
N GLU A 948 -20.22 -16.06 42.39
CA GLU A 948 -19.01 -15.48 41.80
C GLU A 948 -19.32 -14.18 41.05
N ARG A 949 -18.53 -13.12 41.31
CA ARG A 949 -18.74 -11.81 40.66
C ARG A 949 -17.99 -11.67 39.32
N ALA A 950 -18.74 -11.24 38.31
CA ALA A 950 -18.31 -10.51 37.11
C ALA A 950 -17.45 -11.25 36.05
N PHE A 951 -18.11 -11.76 35.01
CA PHE A 951 -17.48 -12.16 33.76
C PHE A 951 -17.38 -10.96 32.78
N ALA A 952 -16.16 -10.42 32.58
CA ALA A 952 -15.87 -9.34 31.62
C ALA A 952 -14.36 -9.21 31.29
N SER A 953 -13.82 -10.03 30.38
CA SER A 953 -12.37 -9.97 30.03
C SER A 953 -12.02 -10.25 28.56
N GLY A 954 -12.21 -9.22 27.71
CA GLY A 954 -11.34 -8.88 26.56
C GLY A 954 -11.01 -9.93 25.48
N PHE A 955 -10.27 -10.99 25.84
CA PHE A 955 -9.51 -11.83 24.91
C PHE A 955 -9.56 -13.34 25.24
N THR A 956 -10.24 -13.75 26.32
CA THR A 956 -10.37 -15.18 26.70
C THR A 956 -10.89 -16.01 25.53
N THR A 957 -10.29 -17.17 25.31
CA THR A 957 -10.83 -18.22 24.44
C THR A 957 -12.03 -18.84 25.15
N ASP A 958 -13.17 -19.05 24.47
CA ASP A 958 -14.32 -19.72 25.09
C ASP A 958 -13.88 -21.12 25.62
N ALA A 959 -12.94 -21.78 24.94
CA ALA A 959 -12.29 -23.02 25.37
C ALA A 959 -11.50 -22.93 26.70
N ASP A 960 -10.90 -21.80 27.05
CA ASP A 960 -10.25 -21.60 28.36
C ASP A 960 -11.34 -21.55 29.45
N SER A 961 -12.49 -20.91 29.15
CA SER A 961 -13.64 -20.88 30.06
C SER A 961 -14.44 -22.17 30.11
N ASP A 962 -14.47 -22.98 29.04
CA ASP A 962 -15.06 -24.32 29.06
C ASP A 962 -14.22 -25.26 29.96
N ALA A 963 -12.89 -25.16 29.88
CA ALA A 963 -11.97 -25.85 30.79
C ALA A 963 -12.09 -25.34 32.25
N GLU A 964 -12.08 -24.03 32.49
CA GLU A 964 -12.31 -23.46 33.84
C GLU A 964 -13.69 -23.83 34.40
N ALA A 965 -14.76 -23.89 33.58
CA ALA A 965 -16.11 -24.24 34.02
C ALA A 965 -16.28 -25.74 34.35
N LEU A 966 -15.57 -26.63 33.63
CA LEU A 966 -15.49 -28.04 34.01
C LEU A 966 -14.70 -28.22 35.31
N LEU A 967 -13.67 -27.41 35.55
CA LEU A 967 -12.88 -27.43 36.78
C LEU A 967 -13.59 -26.77 37.99
N SER A 968 -14.38 -25.71 37.80
CA SER A 968 -15.13 -25.07 38.89
C SER A 968 -16.36 -25.89 39.32
N ASN A 969 -17.01 -26.62 38.40
CA ASN A 969 -18.03 -27.60 38.78
C ASN A 969 -17.45 -28.76 39.62
N ARG A 970 -16.19 -29.14 39.40
CA ARG A 970 -15.47 -30.17 40.19
C ARG A 970 -15.33 -29.81 41.67
N THR A 971 -15.37 -28.52 42.04
CA THR A 971 -15.28 -28.06 43.44
C THR A 971 -16.64 -27.87 44.13
N ARG A 972 -17.77 -27.91 43.40
CA ARG A 972 -19.09 -27.57 43.98
C ARG A 972 -19.99 -28.78 44.29
N ASN A 973 -19.77 -29.94 43.66
CA ASN A 973 -20.54 -31.18 43.92
C ASN A 973 -19.75 -32.21 44.76
N GLY A 974 -19.55 -31.89 46.03
CA GLY A 974 -19.07 -32.85 47.02
C GLY A 974 -20.17 -33.79 47.52
N GLY A 975 -20.59 -34.79 46.73
CA GLY A 975 -21.56 -35.79 47.20
C GLY A 975 -22.00 -36.85 46.18
N GLY A 976 -21.75 -38.13 46.51
CA GLY A 976 -22.43 -39.31 45.94
C GLY A 976 -21.96 -39.80 44.56
N GLY A 977 -21.65 -41.10 44.45
CA GLY A 977 -21.53 -41.81 43.15
C GLY A 977 -20.14 -42.30 42.74
N ARG A 978 -19.50 -43.13 43.57
CA ARG A 978 -18.12 -43.64 43.35
C ARG A 978 -17.91 -44.22 41.93
N GLY A 979 -18.76 -45.14 41.50
CA GLY A 979 -18.65 -45.80 40.18
C GLY A 979 -18.97 -44.94 38.95
N LYS A 980 -19.49 -43.70 39.11
CA LYS A 980 -19.64 -42.76 37.98
C LYS A 980 -18.45 -41.81 37.86
N LYS A 981 -17.63 -41.72 38.91
CA LYS A 981 -16.42 -40.89 38.94
C LYS A 981 -15.29 -41.53 38.13
N ASP A 982 -15.10 -42.84 38.27
CA ASP A 982 -14.00 -43.55 37.61
C ASP A 982 -14.11 -43.50 36.07
N ALA A 983 -15.32 -43.69 35.53
CA ALA A 983 -15.58 -43.56 34.08
C ALA A 983 -15.38 -42.13 33.54
N LEU A 984 -15.78 -41.10 34.30
CA LEU A 984 -15.59 -39.69 33.91
C LEU A 984 -14.15 -39.21 34.12
N ASP A 985 -13.40 -39.78 35.07
CA ASP A 985 -11.98 -39.54 35.24
C ASP A 985 -11.13 -40.33 34.22
N GLU A 986 -11.64 -41.38 33.56
CA GLU A 986 -11.10 -41.88 32.29
C GLU A 986 -11.37 -40.92 31.13
N GLU A 987 -12.61 -40.53 30.87
CA GLU A 987 -12.96 -39.61 29.76
C GLU A 987 -12.21 -38.26 29.89
N ALA A 988 -12.03 -37.74 31.11
CA ALA A 988 -11.22 -36.55 31.38
C ALA A 988 -9.71 -36.78 31.15
N LYS A 989 -9.16 -37.96 31.45
CA LYS A 989 -7.79 -38.34 31.08
C LYS A 989 -7.64 -38.46 29.57
N GLU A 990 -8.64 -38.98 28.86
CA GLU A 990 -8.61 -39.08 27.40
C GLU A 990 -8.56 -37.72 26.72
N VAL A 991 -9.40 -36.76 27.15
CA VAL A 991 -9.36 -35.37 26.64
C VAL A 991 -8.02 -34.69 26.97
N THR A 992 -7.46 -34.95 28.16
CA THR A 992 -6.17 -34.38 28.59
C THR A 992 -4.98 -34.97 27.82
N ALA A 993 -5.04 -36.24 27.41
CA ALA A 993 -3.96 -36.96 26.72
C ALA A 993 -3.74 -36.56 25.24
N LEU A 994 -4.14 -35.35 24.83
CA LEU A 994 -3.94 -34.81 23.47
C LEU A 994 -2.64 -34.00 23.31
N ALA A 995 -1.70 -34.14 24.25
CA ALA A 995 -0.32 -33.69 24.13
C ALA A 995 0.63 -34.78 24.67
N PRO A 996 1.90 -34.85 24.21
CA PRO A 996 2.92 -35.63 24.89
C PRO A 996 3.09 -35.13 26.33
N GLU A 997 3.19 -36.05 27.29
CA GLU A 997 3.69 -35.72 28.62
C GLU A 997 5.21 -35.49 28.53
N PRO A 998 5.77 -34.48 29.21
CA PRO A 998 7.21 -34.36 29.35
C PRO A 998 7.71 -35.50 30.26
N ILE A 999 8.53 -36.38 29.70
CA ILE A 999 9.35 -37.29 30.51
C ILE A 999 10.41 -36.43 31.22
N SER A 1000 10.69 -36.79 32.47
CA SER A 1000 11.54 -36.08 33.45
C SER A 1000 12.92 -35.69 32.95
#